data_AF-A0A2N2GBF2-F1
#
_entry.id   AF-A0A2N2GBF2-F1
#
_cell.length_a   1.000
_cell.length_b   1.000
_cell.length_c   1.000
_cell.angle_alpha   90.00
_cell.angle_beta   90.00
_cell.angle_gamma   90.00
#
_symmetry.space_group_name_H-M   'P 1'
#
loop_
_entity.id
_entity.type
_entity.pdbx_description
1 polymer ?
#
loop_
_entity_poly.entity_id
_entity_poly.type
_entity_poly.pdbx_seq_one_letter_code
_entity_poly.pdbx_strand_id
1 'polypeptide(L)'
;MKERLCKFVLFPLIILCAAVSVATAANETYSQSLVNAKTNADAPTNWVAEDASMVKITGAGSVGTNPYGLKYYGDPAGNQLIVRTLSKSNAYNGAWGTMATAGTNYSVYGSKTSLSAWVTTGKEMTGFIDGRGLTAGTLVKGVERGLGMSDTGTHDAVFEMAVTVGNTANASLLRPTRNPDPTQYSTNPANYGTGGAFPANALAAGIGTGAAADAVYASYKTAYANWAAQSHADPDPSKRFPWTELGYTYYWGQAENVPASLSEVQGMSEFILLGSTGSSDPALAPSGTDESGKVITIGIYASQSYVYTKNNGTSLSNAADAQYGNGFASFNVTGPCDTLWAGAAFQVGAHLDAALPNTITVGAGGSIAGGQGILVGSRNYTVTNAGLITANADTKKFNVAGSENIAVLFKGDTHAAPYVGAVKNTLINSGVITAPGANGTAVAAWAGDTEIINTGTITGTGTGYAIKTGPGNDTVTINGGRIDGSIDLGAGSNRFNFTLNKDTAASALIVNAGTVTIEGNTLAVRVSPSGNIRNNDRFLIVQATQPIVYATPLSILNDSQAPMLTFRDVQSADKLELYLVATRDNSFYGRQSGSPSLGAVLDNLAGTATGDMAYVLGALDSSGDVGNVRKLEPSVNQGTIQTSFGTVGQYTNTVINRIGQALAARTEGIGLTGISTGDEAAGNGGWAQGFGSYLHQGATGTSDGYTANIRGVSVGYDTYLFDHVIAGFSGGFAQNSVTTQDVNTRTDADSYQGSLYGSLARDDFYLNAVLSFAYNRYNASRHIAFGVIDRTAKGDYGGHQYSGYLEGGYDFKSGGFVLTPLMSLQVMRLQLDGYTETGAGDLNLIMDRQHYDLFRTGLGTKIVYPILRKSCRITPELHAKWLYDFAGDAQQTTSTFTGGGASFVSKGSDPPRSSGNLGAKLIVMTQANWSVSLNYDFEIKPDFYSHNGWINVRYEF
;
A
#
# COMPACT_ATOMS: atom_id res chain seq x y z
N MET A 1 -57.62 -16.59 -18.94
CA MET A 1 -56.64 -16.85 -17.86
C MET A 1 -55.27 -16.50 -18.41
N LYS A 2 -54.63 -15.38 -18.05
CA LYS A 2 -54.80 -14.53 -16.85
C LYS A 2 -54.50 -15.27 -15.54
N GLU A 3 -53.66 -14.61 -14.72
CA GLU A 3 -53.69 -14.59 -13.24
C GLU A 3 -53.00 -15.71 -12.43
N ARG A 4 -52.21 -15.25 -11.43
CA ARG A 4 -51.90 -15.88 -10.12
C ARG A 4 -51.14 -17.23 -10.21
N LEU A 5 -49.82 -17.30 -9.93
CA LEU A 5 -49.20 -17.05 -8.61
C LEU A 5 -47.71 -16.61 -8.77
N CYS A 6 -46.96 -16.47 -7.66
CA CYS A 6 -45.54 -16.05 -7.62
C CYS A 6 -45.22 -14.59 -8.00
N LYS A 7 -46.18 -13.67 -7.89
CA LYS A 7 -45.94 -12.21 -7.73
C LYS A 7 -46.18 -11.69 -6.30
N PHE A 8 -46.07 -12.58 -5.31
CA PHE A 8 -46.07 -12.25 -3.88
C PHE A 8 -44.83 -12.88 -3.23
N VAL A 9 -44.32 -12.26 -2.16
CA VAL A 9 -43.21 -12.69 -1.26
C VAL A 9 -41.77 -12.22 -1.59
N LEU A 10 -41.46 -11.59 -2.74
CA LEU A 10 -40.10 -11.05 -3.00
C LEU A 10 -40.01 -9.56 -3.41
N PHE A 11 -41.03 -8.77 -3.07
CA PHE A 11 -41.02 -7.31 -3.10
C PHE A 11 -41.78 -6.80 -1.86
N PRO A 12 -41.15 -6.83 -0.67
CA PRO A 12 -40.85 -5.56 -0.01
C PRO A 12 -39.61 -5.61 0.93
N LEU A 13 -38.42 -5.99 0.44
CA LEU A 13 -37.17 -5.88 1.24
C LEU A 13 -36.21 -4.77 0.79
N ILE A 14 -36.58 -4.00 -0.24
CA ILE A 14 -35.83 -2.83 -0.74
C ILE A 14 -36.57 -1.51 -0.42
N ILE A 15 -37.76 -1.60 0.20
CA ILE A 15 -38.57 -0.44 0.65
C ILE A 15 -38.47 -0.24 2.19
N LEU A 16 -37.61 -1.00 2.88
CA LEU A 16 -37.33 -0.83 4.32
C LEU A 16 -35.97 -0.19 4.66
N CYS A 17 -35.17 0.20 3.65
CA CYS A 17 -33.89 0.90 3.85
C CYS A 17 -33.83 2.28 3.14
N ALA A 18 -34.96 2.78 2.67
CA ALA A 18 -35.12 4.16 2.21
C ALA A 18 -36.30 4.79 2.94
N ALA A 19 -36.15 6.03 3.38
CA ALA A 19 -37.11 6.76 4.21
C ALA A 19 -37.33 6.24 5.65
N VAL A 20 -36.23 5.92 6.36
CA VAL A 20 -36.02 6.72 7.59
C VAL A 20 -35.49 8.07 7.12
N SER A 21 -36.41 8.92 6.66
CA SER A 21 -36.20 10.33 6.85
C SER A 21 -36.17 10.48 8.37
N VAL A 22 -34.97 10.62 8.94
CA VAL A 22 -34.85 11.35 10.20
C VAL A 22 -35.53 12.65 9.89
N ALA A 23 -36.75 12.83 10.40
CA ALA A 23 -37.45 14.08 10.23
C ALA A 23 -36.52 15.09 10.87
N THR A 24 -35.90 15.95 10.05
CA THR A 24 -35.17 17.11 10.52
C THR A 24 -36.20 17.90 11.30
N ALA A 25 -36.23 17.70 12.61
CA ALA A 25 -37.26 18.25 13.47
C ALA A 25 -37.19 19.75 13.26
N ALA A 26 -38.18 20.30 12.56
CA ALA A 26 -38.04 21.61 11.95
C ALA A 26 -37.72 22.60 13.06
N ASN A 27 -36.48 23.11 13.06
CA ASN A 27 -36.00 23.95 14.16
C ASN A 27 -37.00 25.08 14.35
N GLU A 28 -37.52 25.19 15.57
CA GLU A 28 -38.54 26.15 15.94
C GLU A 28 -38.15 27.57 15.46
N THR A 29 -39.12 28.37 15.06
CA THR A 29 -38.84 29.75 14.64
C THR A 29 -38.29 30.55 15.82
N TYR A 30 -37.50 31.60 15.58
CA TYR A 30 -37.00 32.45 16.68
C TYR A 30 -38.12 32.95 17.62
N SER A 31 -39.27 33.32 17.06
CA SER A 31 -40.44 33.70 17.85
C SER A 31 -41.00 32.54 18.68
N GLN A 32 -40.99 31.31 18.15
CA GLN A 32 -41.40 30.11 18.89
C GLN A 32 -40.37 29.73 19.96
N SER A 33 -39.06 29.82 19.70
CA SER A 33 -38.04 29.59 20.72
C SER A 33 -38.03 30.70 21.79
N LEU A 34 -38.39 31.94 21.45
CA LEU A 34 -38.60 33.02 22.41
C LEU A 34 -39.84 32.75 23.28
N VAL A 35 -40.95 32.33 22.65
CA VAL A 35 -42.16 31.90 23.38
C VAL A 35 -41.88 30.68 24.24
N ASN A 36 -41.12 29.68 23.76
CA ASN A 36 -40.84 28.45 24.49
C ASN A 36 -39.74 28.62 25.55
N ALA A 37 -38.72 29.45 25.32
CA ALA A 37 -37.81 29.91 26.37
C ALA A 37 -38.62 30.64 27.44
N LYS A 38 -39.48 31.58 27.04
CA LYS A 38 -40.40 32.24 27.96
C LYS A 38 -41.38 31.25 28.60
N THR A 39 -41.87 30.21 27.95
CA THR A 39 -42.83 29.24 28.53
C THR A 39 -42.15 28.24 29.44
N ASN A 40 -40.90 27.85 29.19
CA ASN A 40 -40.12 27.00 30.10
C ASN A 40 -39.62 27.79 31.30
N ALA A 41 -39.05 28.97 31.01
CA ALA A 41 -38.77 29.98 32.01
C ALA A 41 -40.06 30.51 32.63
N ASP A 42 -41.25 30.29 32.07
CA ASP A 42 -42.52 30.53 32.72
C ASP A 42 -43.20 29.16 32.93
N ALA A 43 -42.54 28.03 33.23
CA ALA A 43 -43.15 26.74 33.66
C ALA A 43 -42.09 25.71 34.05
N PRO A 44 -41.61 25.75 35.30
CA PRO A 44 -40.63 24.80 35.77
C PRO A 44 -41.32 23.51 36.28
N THR A 45 -42.24 22.90 35.53
CA THR A 45 -43.03 21.75 36.01
C THR A 45 -42.17 20.54 36.41
N ASN A 46 -40.93 20.46 35.90
CA ASN A 46 -39.90 19.49 36.28
C ASN A 46 -38.62 20.14 36.84
N TRP A 47 -38.64 21.43 37.22
CA TRP A 47 -37.43 22.26 37.34
C TRP A 47 -37.43 23.25 38.53
N VAL A 48 -37.69 22.75 39.73
CA VAL A 48 -37.57 23.54 40.98
C VAL A 48 -36.48 22.92 41.85
N ALA A 49 -35.30 23.55 41.89
CA ALA A 49 -34.33 23.27 42.94
C ALA A 49 -34.99 23.60 44.30
N GLU A 50 -34.86 22.71 45.29
CA GLU A 50 -35.50 22.92 46.59
C GLU A 50 -35.00 24.22 47.27
N ASP A 51 -35.87 24.79 48.11
CA ASP A 51 -35.97 26.23 48.34
C ASP A 51 -34.79 26.86 49.11
N ALA A 52 -33.70 27.19 48.39
CA ALA A 52 -32.99 28.46 48.50
C ALA A 52 -31.80 28.60 47.52
N SER A 53 -31.67 29.79 46.93
CA SER A 53 -30.43 30.43 46.45
C SER A 53 -29.81 30.01 45.11
N MET A 54 -29.02 30.94 44.56
CA MET A 54 -28.18 30.73 43.38
C MET A 54 -27.11 29.68 43.69
N VAL A 55 -26.90 28.70 42.81
CA VAL A 55 -25.85 27.69 43.05
C VAL A 55 -24.48 28.33 42.80
N LYS A 56 -23.73 28.55 43.89
CA LYS A 56 -22.34 29.04 43.88
C LYS A 56 -21.39 27.90 43.52
N ILE A 57 -20.46 28.13 42.60
CA ILE A 57 -19.45 27.12 42.25
C ILE A 57 -18.17 27.30 43.09
N THR A 58 -17.83 26.30 43.89
CA THR A 58 -16.77 26.39 44.91
C THR A 58 -15.49 25.59 44.63
N GLY A 59 -15.52 24.61 43.72
CA GLY A 59 -14.35 23.84 43.28
C GLY A 59 -14.71 22.62 42.42
N ALA A 60 -13.69 21.90 41.93
CA ALA A 60 -13.85 20.65 41.18
C ALA A 60 -14.37 19.48 42.03
N GLY A 61 -14.13 19.50 43.35
CA GLY A 61 -14.73 18.53 44.28
C GLY A 61 -16.26 18.57 44.33
N SER A 62 -16.89 19.65 43.85
CA SER A 62 -18.34 19.85 43.83
C SER A 62 -19.09 19.14 42.69
N VAL A 63 -18.39 18.39 41.81
CA VAL A 63 -19.01 17.70 40.64
C VAL A 63 -18.99 16.17 40.70
N GLY A 64 -18.51 15.57 41.78
CA GLY A 64 -18.63 14.12 42.05
C GLY A 64 -18.28 13.19 40.87
N THR A 65 -19.00 12.06 40.78
CA THR A 65 -18.90 11.11 39.66
C THR A 65 -19.78 11.57 38.50
N ASN A 66 -19.36 12.62 37.81
CA ASN A 66 -20.21 13.36 36.86
C ASN A 66 -20.69 12.53 35.64
N PRO A 67 -22.01 12.26 35.49
CA PRO A 67 -22.52 11.49 34.35
C PRO A 67 -22.71 12.35 33.07
N TYR A 68 -22.82 13.67 33.19
CA TYR A 68 -23.04 14.60 32.08
C TYR A 68 -21.73 15.20 31.51
N GLY A 69 -20.60 14.93 32.14
CA GLY A 69 -19.26 15.13 31.58
C GLY A 69 -18.81 16.60 31.51
N LEU A 70 -19.01 17.37 32.58
CA LEU A 70 -18.30 18.64 32.77
C LEU A 70 -16.78 18.42 32.64
N LYS A 71 -16.12 19.13 31.72
CA LYS A 71 -14.66 19.07 31.56
C LYS A 71 -14.01 20.22 32.31
N TYR A 72 -12.91 19.91 33.00
CA TYR A 72 -11.99 20.89 33.57
C TYR A 72 -10.76 21.05 32.66
N TYR A 73 -10.16 22.24 32.66
CA TYR A 73 -8.93 22.54 31.95
C TYR A 73 -7.73 22.43 32.89
N GLY A 74 -6.66 21.75 32.45
CA GLY A 74 -5.45 21.52 33.25
C GLY A 74 -5.63 20.47 34.34
N ASP A 75 -4.91 20.64 35.45
CA ASP A 75 -5.04 19.82 36.66
C ASP A 75 -6.45 20.00 37.27
N PRO A 76 -7.21 18.92 37.57
CA PRO A 76 -8.47 19.01 38.30
C PRO A 76 -8.42 19.82 39.60
N ALA A 77 -7.28 19.87 40.29
CA ALA A 77 -7.09 20.70 41.48
C ALA A 77 -7.10 22.22 41.19
N GLY A 78 -6.86 22.64 39.94
CA GLY A 78 -6.88 24.02 39.49
C GLY A 78 -8.27 24.65 39.38
N ASN A 79 -9.33 23.86 39.51
CA ASN A 79 -10.73 24.31 39.50
C ASN A 79 -11.14 25.11 38.23
N GLN A 80 -10.54 24.90 37.06
CA GLN A 80 -10.89 25.66 35.85
C GLN A 80 -11.94 24.92 35.00
N LEU A 81 -13.20 25.38 35.03
CA LEU A 81 -14.31 24.76 34.30
C LEU A 81 -14.35 25.23 32.85
N ILE A 82 -14.53 24.31 31.90
CA ILE A 82 -14.64 24.63 30.47
C ILE A 82 -16.07 25.09 30.13
N VAL A 83 -16.16 26.28 29.55
CA VAL A 83 -17.39 26.93 29.12
C VAL A 83 -17.30 27.40 27.65
N ARG A 84 -18.45 27.54 26.98
CA ARG A 84 -18.52 27.83 25.53
C ARG A 84 -19.58 28.89 25.20
N THR A 85 -19.24 29.81 24.31
CA THR A 85 -20.13 30.86 23.77
C THR A 85 -20.06 30.99 22.25
N LEU A 86 -21.14 31.45 21.63
CA LEU A 86 -21.08 32.10 20.32
C LEU A 86 -20.61 33.55 20.48
N SER A 87 -19.84 34.05 19.53
CA SER A 87 -19.28 35.41 19.52
C SER A 87 -19.19 35.97 18.10
N LYS A 88 -18.97 37.29 18.00
CA LYS A 88 -18.89 38.04 16.72
C LYS A 88 -17.47 38.55 16.49
N SER A 89 -17.10 38.78 15.23
CA SER A 89 -15.79 39.29 14.82
C SER A 89 -15.26 40.47 15.63
N ASN A 90 -16.14 41.37 16.09
CA ASN A 90 -15.80 42.51 16.93
C ASN A 90 -14.98 42.12 18.18
N ALA A 91 -15.22 40.94 18.75
CA ALA A 91 -14.53 40.45 19.95
C ALA A 91 -13.05 40.14 19.68
N TYR A 92 -12.73 39.43 18.58
CA TYR A 92 -11.32 39.12 18.23
C TYR A 92 -10.65 40.20 17.36
N ASN A 93 -11.41 41.12 16.77
CA ASN A 93 -10.88 42.31 16.10
C ASN A 93 -10.43 43.43 17.07
N GLY A 94 -10.51 43.20 18.39
CA GLY A 94 -9.98 44.10 19.41
C GLY A 94 -10.92 45.20 19.91
N ALA A 95 -12.19 45.23 19.47
CA ALA A 95 -13.14 46.28 19.85
C ALA A 95 -13.47 46.30 21.35
N TRP A 96 -13.25 45.18 22.05
CA TRP A 96 -13.48 45.01 23.48
C TRP A 96 -12.19 44.65 24.25
N GLY A 97 -11.01 44.83 23.63
CA GLY A 97 -9.70 44.39 24.13
C GLY A 97 -9.09 43.25 23.30
N THR A 98 -7.79 43.00 23.46
CA THR A 98 -6.99 42.14 22.57
C THR A 98 -7.12 40.62 22.87
N MET A 99 -8.24 40.02 22.48
CA MET A 99 -8.36 38.56 22.30
C MET A 99 -7.92 38.15 20.89
N ALA A 100 -6.62 37.91 20.70
CA ALA A 100 -6.07 37.48 19.40
C ALA A 100 -5.69 35.99 19.35
N THR A 101 -5.41 35.36 20.50
CA THR A 101 -4.97 33.94 20.53
C THR A 101 -5.50 33.18 21.74
N ALA A 102 -5.60 31.85 21.62
CA ALA A 102 -5.74 30.95 22.74
C ALA A 102 -4.52 31.01 23.69
N GLY A 103 -4.70 30.54 24.91
CA GLY A 103 -3.81 30.79 26.05
C GLY A 103 -3.88 32.22 26.60
N THR A 104 -4.50 33.17 25.88
CA THR A 104 -4.61 34.54 26.39
C THR A 104 -5.64 34.67 27.50
N ASN A 105 -5.25 35.56 28.39
CA ASN A 105 -5.92 35.96 29.61
C ASN A 105 -6.71 37.24 29.31
N TYR A 106 -8.05 37.16 29.33
CA TYR A 106 -8.92 38.28 28.98
C TYR A 106 -9.93 38.60 30.08
N SER A 107 -10.12 39.89 30.32
CA SER A 107 -11.06 40.44 31.30
C SER A 107 -12.38 40.77 30.63
N VAL A 108 -13.51 40.35 31.22
CA VAL A 108 -14.85 40.59 30.69
C VAL A 108 -15.25 42.07 30.89
N TYR A 109 -14.91 42.93 29.93
CA TYR A 109 -15.29 44.35 29.87
C TYR A 109 -16.55 44.61 29.04
N GLY A 110 -17.61 45.16 29.64
CA GLY A 110 -18.76 45.59 28.85
C GLY A 110 -19.87 46.33 29.60
N SER A 111 -20.60 47.17 28.86
CA SER A 111 -22.00 47.44 29.22
C SER A 111 -22.85 46.18 28.96
N LYS A 112 -24.10 46.17 29.42
CA LYS A 112 -25.02 45.01 29.29
C LYS A 112 -25.17 44.48 27.86
N THR A 113 -24.92 45.32 26.85
CA THR A 113 -25.02 44.97 25.41
C THR A 113 -23.68 44.68 24.73
N SER A 114 -22.57 44.69 25.47
CA SER A 114 -21.20 44.76 24.91
C SER A 114 -20.41 43.45 25.00
N LEU A 115 -20.53 42.71 26.11
CA LEU A 115 -19.99 41.36 26.26
C LEU A 115 -21.07 40.47 26.86
N SER A 116 -21.71 39.69 25.99
CA SER A 116 -22.75 38.76 26.37
C SER A 116 -22.09 37.46 26.84
N ALA A 117 -22.14 37.20 28.15
CA ALA A 117 -21.39 36.14 28.81
C ALA A 117 -22.13 34.78 28.81
N TRP A 118 -22.54 34.29 27.65
CA TRP A 118 -23.16 32.97 27.52
C TRP A 118 -22.13 31.88 27.82
N VAL A 119 -22.45 30.89 28.65
CA VAL A 119 -21.45 29.90 29.07
C VAL A 119 -22.06 28.53 29.27
N THR A 120 -22.26 27.81 28.17
CA THR A 120 -22.63 26.39 28.22
C THR A 120 -21.44 25.54 28.63
N THR A 121 -21.67 24.62 29.57
CA THR A 121 -20.68 23.66 30.06
C THR A 121 -20.85 22.27 29.43
N GLY A 122 -19.97 21.32 29.81
CA GLY A 122 -20.17 19.87 29.70
C GLY A 122 -20.48 19.31 28.31
N LYS A 123 -21.20 18.17 28.27
CA LYS A 123 -21.63 17.52 27.02
C LYS A 123 -22.86 18.19 26.41
N GLU A 124 -23.50 19.13 27.08
CA GLU A 124 -24.85 19.60 26.76
C GLU A 124 -24.92 20.29 25.39
N MET A 125 -23.91 21.10 25.04
CA MET A 125 -23.76 21.64 23.68
C MET A 125 -23.58 20.52 22.63
N THR A 126 -22.87 19.43 22.97
CA THR A 126 -22.68 18.28 22.08
C THR A 126 -23.98 17.50 21.88
N GLY A 127 -24.67 17.16 22.97
CA GLY A 127 -25.97 16.47 22.91
C GLY A 127 -27.05 17.30 22.24
N PHE A 128 -27.01 18.63 22.36
CA PHE A 128 -27.89 19.54 21.62
C PHE A 128 -27.62 19.51 20.11
N ILE A 129 -26.36 19.68 19.69
CA ILE A 129 -25.94 19.61 18.28
C ILE A 129 -26.32 18.26 17.67
N ASP A 130 -25.97 17.15 18.33
CA ASP A 130 -26.27 15.79 17.89
C ASP A 130 -27.78 15.53 17.83
N GLY A 131 -28.49 15.81 18.93
CA GLY A 131 -29.90 15.49 19.11
C GLY A 131 -30.85 16.31 18.23
N ARG A 132 -30.40 17.47 17.74
CA ARG A 132 -31.12 18.27 16.73
C ARG A 132 -30.54 18.12 15.32
N GLY A 133 -29.52 17.27 15.13
CA GLY A 133 -28.91 17.00 13.83
C GLY A 133 -28.34 18.26 13.18
N LEU A 134 -27.78 19.18 13.97
CA LEU A 134 -27.27 20.45 13.46
C LEU A 134 -26.08 20.23 12.53
N THR A 135 -26.27 20.55 11.25
CA THR A 135 -25.19 20.65 10.27
C THR A 135 -24.49 22.00 10.40
N ALA A 136 -23.26 22.12 9.90
CA ALA A 136 -22.51 23.38 9.85
C ALA A 136 -23.33 24.57 9.32
N GLY A 137 -24.02 24.42 8.18
CA GLY A 137 -24.88 25.47 7.61
C GLY A 137 -26.13 25.83 8.44
N THR A 138 -26.46 25.04 9.46
CA THR A 138 -27.56 25.32 10.41
C THR A 138 -27.06 25.63 11.83
N LEU A 139 -25.77 25.46 12.11
CA LEU A 139 -25.23 25.46 13.46
C LEU A 139 -25.40 26.80 14.16
N VAL A 140 -25.00 27.91 13.51
CA VAL A 140 -25.05 29.25 14.11
C VAL A 140 -26.48 29.57 14.55
N LYS A 141 -27.43 29.42 13.64
CA LYS A 141 -28.86 29.67 13.89
C LYS A 141 -29.49 28.68 14.86
N GLY A 142 -29.09 27.41 14.78
CA GLY A 142 -29.53 26.37 15.71
C GLY A 142 -29.08 26.66 17.14
N VAL A 143 -27.80 26.99 17.34
CA VAL A 143 -27.23 27.34 18.65
C VAL A 143 -27.72 28.71 19.13
N GLU A 144 -27.87 29.70 18.26
CA GLU A 144 -28.54 30.98 18.58
C GLU A 144 -29.96 30.69 19.14
N ARG A 145 -30.81 29.94 18.42
CA ARG A 145 -32.14 29.55 18.94
C ARG A 145 -32.07 28.70 20.20
N GLY A 146 -31.08 27.83 20.32
CA GLY A 146 -30.93 26.89 21.43
C GLY A 146 -30.59 27.58 22.75
N LEU A 147 -29.64 28.52 22.67
CA LEU A 147 -29.31 29.45 23.75
C LEU A 147 -30.43 30.46 24.02
N GLY A 148 -31.27 30.74 23.02
CA GLY A 148 -32.11 31.92 23.01
C GLY A 148 -31.22 33.16 22.77
N MET A 149 -30.84 33.37 21.53
CA MET A 149 -30.12 34.54 21.04
C MET A 149 -30.80 35.01 19.76
N SER A 150 -30.66 36.28 19.41
CA SER A 150 -31.19 36.83 18.16
C SER A 150 -30.67 36.03 16.95
N ASP A 151 -31.57 35.28 16.30
CA ASP A 151 -31.37 34.32 15.18
C ASP A 151 -30.98 34.99 13.85
N THR A 152 -30.03 35.91 13.94
CA THR A 152 -29.52 36.73 12.85
C THR A 152 -28.47 35.99 12.03
N GLY A 153 -27.87 34.91 12.57
CA GLY A 153 -26.73 34.23 11.98
C GLY A 153 -25.45 35.09 11.99
N THR A 154 -25.33 36.05 12.93
CA THR A 154 -24.22 37.02 12.94
C THR A 154 -23.05 36.64 13.84
N HIS A 155 -23.09 35.49 14.48
CA HIS A 155 -21.98 34.95 15.27
C HIS A 155 -21.11 34.01 14.41
N ASP A 156 -19.90 34.47 14.12
CA ASP A 156 -18.93 33.82 13.23
C ASP A 156 -17.86 33.01 13.97
N ALA A 157 -17.84 33.07 15.31
CA ALA A 157 -16.90 32.33 16.15
C ALA A 157 -17.57 31.61 17.32
N VAL A 158 -17.03 30.45 17.70
CA VAL A 158 -17.24 29.81 19.01
C VAL A 158 -15.99 30.03 19.85
N PHE A 159 -16.16 30.63 21.02
CA PHE A 159 -15.09 30.82 22.00
C PHE A 159 -15.22 29.79 23.11
N GLU A 160 -14.12 29.11 23.39
CA GLU A 160 -13.96 28.18 24.50
C GLU A 160 -13.07 28.79 25.55
N MET A 161 -13.55 28.73 26.77
CA MET A 161 -13.06 29.51 27.89
C MET A 161 -12.90 28.60 29.10
N ALA A 162 -11.77 28.73 29.78
CA ALA A 162 -11.55 28.12 31.08
C ALA A 162 -11.78 29.18 32.15
N VAL A 163 -12.84 28.97 32.95
CA VAL A 163 -13.25 29.85 34.05
C VAL A 163 -12.82 29.20 35.35
N THR A 164 -11.88 29.82 36.07
CA THR A 164 -11.50 29.38 37.42
C THR A 164 -12.71 29.50 38.36
N VAL A 165 -13.10 28.42 39.02
CA VAL A 165 -14.22 28.40 39.97
C VAL A 165 -13.67 28.33 41.41
N GLY A 166 -14.35 28.97 42.35
CA GLY A 166 -13.95 28.91 43.76
C GLY A 166 -14.18 30.18 44.56
N ASN A 167 -14.34 30.01 45.87
CA ASN A 167 -14.71 31.06 46.83
C ASN A 167 -13.78 32.28 46.86
N THR A 168 -12.53 32.14 46.44
CA THR A 168 -11.51 33.22 46.45
C THR A 168 -11.21 33.75 45.04
N ALA A 169 -11.37 32.94 44.00
CA ALA A 169 -10.96 33.27 42.63
C ALA A 169 -12.10 33.84 41.77
N ASN A 170 -13.32 33.30 41.91
CA ASN A 170 -14.54 33.83 41.32
C ASN A 170 -15.69 33.58 42.31
N ALA A 171 -15.68 34.34 43.41
CA ALA A 171 -16.66 34.25 44.50
C ALA A 171 -18.12 34.48 44.05
N SER A 172 -18.32 34.98 42.84
CA SER A 172 -19.60 35.43 42.29
C SER A 172 -19.97 34.74 40.97
N LEU A 173 -19.40 33.57 40.67
CA LEU A 173 -19.89 32.71 39.58
C LEU A 173 -21.15 31.98 40.05
N LEU A 174 -22.30 32.36 39.50
CA LEU A 174 -23.62 31.97 40.00
C LEU A 174 -24.47 31.31 38.91
N ARG A 175 -25.22 30.27 39.26
CA ARG A 175 -26.26 29.66 38.41
C ARG A 175 -27.67 30.08 38.88
N PRO A 176 -28.49 30.71 38.01
CA PRO A 176 -29.88 31.08 38.30
C PRO A 176 -30.88 29.90 38.22
N THR A 177 -32.01 29.97 38.93
CA THR A 177 -32.94 28.83 39.13
C THR A 177 -34.45 29.17 39.17
N ARG A 178 -34.92 30.37 38.78
CA ARG A 178 -36.37 30.69 38.76
C ARG A 178 -36.83 31.76 37.76
N ASN A 179 -37.77 31.36 36.90
CA ASN A 179 -38.89 32.16 36.39
C ASN A 179 -40.13 31.16 36.27
N PRO A 180 -41.45 31.56 36.16
CA PRO A 180 -42.60 30.70 36.56
C PRO A 180 -43.93 30.61 35.72
N ASP A 181 -44.67 29.47 35.85
CA ASP A 181 -45.85 28.91 35.10
C ASP A 181 -46.89 29.86 34.42
N PRO A 182 -47.26 29.77 33.10
CA PRO A 182 -48.05 30.77 32.41
C PRO A 182 -49.57 30.47 32.51
N THR A 183 -49.93 29.24 32.85
CA THR A 183 -51.31 28.77 33.01
C THR A 183 -51.85 29.14 34.39
N GLN A 184 -50.95 29.32 35.37
CA GLN A 184 -51.26 29.98 36.65
C GLN A 184 -50.89 31.47 36.70
N TYR A 185 -49.96 31.94 35.86
CA TYR A 185 -49.67 33.37 35.66
C TYR A 185 -50.91 34.18 35.28
N SER A 186 -51.78 33.62 34.44
CA SER A 186 -53.03 34.30 34.03
C SER A 186 -54.09 34.39 35.13
N THR A 187 -54.02 33.55 36.16
CA THR A 187 -55.01 33.49 37.24
C THR A 187 -54.53 34.14 38.55
N ASN A 188 -53.22 34.15 38.84
CA ASN A 188 -52.68 34.95 39.94
C ASN A 188 -51.20 35.36 39.74
N PRO A 189 -50.91 36.34 38.86
CA PRO A 189 -49.54 36.72 38.51
C PRO A 189 -48.74 37.32 39.68
N ALA A 190 -49.38 37.78 40.75
CA ALA A 190 -48.72 38.40 41.89
C ALA A 190 -47.82 37.45 42.71
N ASN A 191 -48.12 36.15 42.73
CA ASN A 191 -47.32 35.16 43.46
C ASN A 191 -45.98 34.81 42.77
N TYR A 192 -45.85 35.20 41.49
CA TYR A 192 -44.82 34.67 40.59
C TYR A 192 -44.19 35.72 39.65
N GLY A 193 -44.74 36.94 39.52
CA GLY A 193 -44.19 38.01 38.70
C GLY A 193 -43.61 39.19 39.51
N THR A 194 -42.35 39.57 39.23
CA THR A 194 -41.58 40.71 39.78
C THR A 194 -41.30 40.74 41.30
N GLY A 195 -42.16 40.16 42.13
CA GLY A 195 -42.08 40.22 43.60
C GLY A 195 -41.34 39.07 44.28
N GLY A 196 -40.74 38.14 43.52
CA GLY A 196 -39.82 37.16 44.10
C GLY A 196 -38.65 37.90 44.72
N ALA A 197 -38.60 37.96 46.05
CA ALA A 197 -37.49 38.61 46.73
C ALA A 197 -36.20 37.89 46.31
N PHE A 198 -35.35 38.64 45.59
CA PHE A 198 -33.91 38.48 45.66
C PHE A 198 -33.54 37.96 47.06
N PRO A 199 -32.83 36.81 47.20
CA PRO A 199 -32.40 36.28 48.49
C PRO A 199 -32.04 37.36 49.52
N ALA A 200 -32.48 37.24 50.77
CA ALA A 200 -32.60 38.40 51.67
C ALA A 200 -31.31 39.24 51.85
N ASN A 201 -30.14 38.65 51.65
CA ASN A 201 -28.82 39.27 51.70
C ASN A 201 -27.82 38.50 50.80
N ALA A 202 -26.58 38.99 50.70
CA ALA A 202 -25.56 38.36 49.85
C ALA A 202 -25.15 36.94 50.30
N LEU A 203 -25.31 36.61 51.59
CA LEU A 203 -25.07 35.25 52.11
C LEU A 203 -26.13 34.28 51.60
N ALA A 204 -27.41 34.68 51.68
CA ALA A 204 -28.53 33.93 51.12
C ALA A 204 -28.48 33.85 49.58
N ALA A 205 -27.72 34.72 48.90
CA ALA A 205 -27.45 34.64 47.47
C ALA A 205 -26.22 33.78 47.12
N GLY A 206 -25.53 33.19 48.10
CA GLY A 206 -24.29 32.44 47.91
C GLY A 206 -23.08 33.31 47.57
N ILE A 207 -23.20 34.65 47.50
CA ILE A 207 -22.12 35.56 47.10
C ILE A 207 -21.05 35.64 48.19
N GLY A 208 -21.46 35.79 49.46
CA GLY A 208 -20.55 35.83 50.62
C GLY A 208 -21.12 36.62 51.78
N THR A 209 -20.27 37.01 52.72
CA THR A 209 -20.64 37.83 53.89
C THR A 209 -19.89 39.17 53.90
N GLY A 210 -20.49 40.17 54.55
CA GLY A 210 -19.91 41.50 54.73
C GLY A 210 -20.22 42.47 53.58
N ALA A 211 -19.94 43.75 53.84
CA ALA A 211 -20.34 44.88 52.98
C ALA A 211 -19.93 44.72 51.50
N ALA A 212 -18.85 44.01 51.23
CA ALA A 212 -18.41 43.73 49.87
C ALA A 212 -19.38 42.81 49.10
N ALA A 213 -19.82 41.73 49.72
CA ALA A 213 -20.78 40.81 49.12
C ALA A 213 -22.14 41.49 48.93
N ASP A 214 -22.57 42.33 49.90
CA ASP A 214 -23.82 43.09 49.82
C ASP A 214 -23.81 44.16 48.70
N ALA A 215 -22.65 44.75 48.39
CA ALA A 215 -22.48 45.69 47.27
C ALA A 215 -22.53 45.01 45.89
N VAL A 216 -21.83 43.87 45.71
CA VAL A 216 -21.99 42.99 44.53
C VAL A 216 -23.46 42.67 44.32
N TYR A 217 -24.14 42.35 45.41
CA TYR A 217 -25.52 41.92 45.37
C TYR A 217 -26.49 43.05 44.99
N ALA A 218 -26.32 44.26 45.54
CA ALA A 218 -27.09 45.43 45.12
C ALA A 218 -26.88 45.77 43.63
N SER A 219 -25.66 45.63 43.13
CA SER A 219 -25.31 45.83 41.72
C SER A 219 -26.01 44.81 40.81
N TYR A 220 -25.99 43.52 41.18
CA TYR A 220 -26.72 42.46 40.47
C TYR A 220 -28.23 42.73 40.38
N LYS A 221 -28.86 43.16 41.48
CA LYS A 221 -30.28 43.55 41.50
C LYS A 221 -30.60 44.69 40.51
N THR A 222 -29.72 45.67 40.44
CA THR A 222 -29.84 46.83 39.54
C THR A 222 -29.55 46.44 38.08
N ALA A 223 -28.63 45.50 37.86
CA ALA A 223 -28.34 44.94 36.55
C ALA A 223 -29.56 44.20 35.99
N TYR A 224 -30.15 43.29 36.77
CA TYR A 224 -31.39 42.58 36.46
C TYR A 224 -32.54 43.55 36.10
N ALA A 225 -32.80 44.55 36.96
CA ALA A 225 -33.95 45.44 36.81
C ALA A 225 -33.93 46.23 35.50
N ASN A 226 -32.82 46.91 35.17
CA ASN A 226 -32.79 47.70 33.93
C ASN A 226 -32.63 46.81 32.68
N TRP A 227 -32.12 45.58 32.82
CA TRP A 227 -32.09 44.61 31.72
C TRP A 227 -33.52 44.19 31.33
N ALA A 228 -34.33 43.76 32.31
CA ALA A 228 -35.70 43.32 32.07
C ALA A 228 -36.57 44.43 31.47
N ALA A 229 -36.39 45.66 31.96
CA ALA A 229 -37.09 46.83 31.44
C ALA A 229 -36.69 47.17 29.99
N GLN A 230 -35.41 47.04 29.62
CA GLN A 230 -34.93 47.32 28.26
C GLN A 230 -35.33 46.21 27.28
N SER A 231 -35.18 44.95 27.67
CA SER A 231 -35.51 43.79 26.82
C SER A 231 -36.98 43.78 26.40
N HIS A 232 -37.90 44.04 27.33
CA HIS A 232 -39.34 43.90 27.06
C HIS A 232 -40.01 45.15 26.48
N ALA A 233 -39.31 46.28 26.36
CA ALA A 233 -39.86 47.53 25.84
C ALA A 233 -39.75 47.70 24.31
N ASP A 234 -38.92 46.91 23.60
CA ASP A 234 -38.73 47.08 22.16
C ASP A 234 -39.97 46.59 21.36
N PRO A 235 -40.53 47.38 20.43
CA PRO A 235 -41.63 46.94 19.56
C PRO A 235 -41.24 45.80 18.60
N ASP A 236 -39.96 45.64 18.25
CA ASP A 236 -39.43 44.60 17.36
C ASP A 236 -39.12 43.31 18.15
N PRO A 237 -39.83 42.19 17.91
CA PRO A 237 -39.57 40.93 18.62
C PRO A 237 -38.15 40.38 18.44
N SER A 238 -37.43 40.75 17.36
CA SER A 238 -36.04 40.31 17.12
C SER A 238 -35.00 41.02 18.00
N LYS A 239 -35.39 42.14 18.62
CA LYS A 239 -34.58 42.97 19.53
C LYS A 239 -34.94 42.77 21.01
N ARG A 240 -36.07 42.13 21.28
CA ARG A 240 -36.39 41.63 22.63
C ARG A 240 -35.42 40.50 22.96
N PHE A 241 -34.71 40.64 24.07
CA PHE A 241 -33.83 39.59 24.54
C PHE A 241 -34.67 38.49 25.23
N PRO A 242 -34.47 37.20 24.91
CA PRO A 242 -35.03 36.10 25.70
C PRO A 242 -34.46 36.11 27.13
N TRP A 243 -34.99 35.24 28.00
CA TRP A 243 -34.72 35.20 29.46
C TRP A 243 -33.30 34.75 29.88
N THR A 244 -32.32 34.92 29.00
CA THR A 244 -31.14 34.06 28.91
C THR A 244 -29.91 34.64 29.57
N GLU A 245 -29.71 35.97 29.50
CA GLU A 245 -28.67 36.72 30.26
C GLU A 245 -28.74 36.50 31.79
N LEU A 246 -29.78 35.81 32.25
CA LEU A 246 -30.05 35.42 33.63
C LEU A 246 -30.34 33.92 33.78
N GLY A 247 -29.79 33.07 32.91
CA GLY A 247 -29.75 31.61 33.08
C GLY A 247 -30.80 30.78 32.35
N TYR A 248 -31.83 31.38 31.74
CA TYR A 248 -33.02 30.63 31.28
C TYR A 248 -33.08 30.46 29.75
N THR A 249 -32.29 29.52 29.23
CA THR A 249 -32.30 29.16 27.79
C THR A 249 -33.47 28.24 27.43
N TYR A 250 -33.84 28.21 26.15
CA TYR A 250 -34.94 27.36 25.65
C TYR A 250 -34.71 25.87 25.97
N TYR A 251 -33.49 25.37 25.73
CA TYR A 251 -33.15 23.95 25.94
C TYR A 251 -32.87 23.57 27.39
N TRP A 252 -32.58 24.53 28.25
CA TRP A 252 -32.44 24.27 29.69
C TRP A 252 -33.74 23.67 30.27
N GLY A 253 -34.90 24.19 29.89
CA GLY A 253 -36.21 23.66 30.32
C GLY A 253 -36.65 22.34 29.67
N GLN A 254 -35.84 21.71 28.81
CA GLN A 254 -36.11 20.38 28.25
C GLN A 254 -35.35 19.25 28.96
N ALA A 255 -34.57 19.57 29.98
CA ALA A 255 -33.81 18.59 30.75
C ALA A 255 -34.72 17.77 31.70
N GLU A 256 -34.38 16.50 31.89
CA GLU A 256 -35.29 15.49 32.43
C GLU A 256 -35.42 15.52 33.95
N ASN A 257 -34.47 16.16 34.66
CA ASN A 257 -34.42 16.19 36.13
C ASN A 257 -34.03 17.58 36.69
N VAL A 258 -34.52 17.87 37.90
CA VAL A 258 -34.08 18.98 38.75
C VAL A 258 -32.61 18.80 39.17
N PRO A 259 -31.73 19.81 38.98
CA PRO A 259 -30.39 19.80 39.57
C PRO A 259 -30.37 20.41 40.98
N ALA A 260 -29.89 19.65 41.96
CA ALA A 260 -29.53 20.12 43.30
C ALA A 260 -28.03 20.46 43.43
N SER A 261 -27.19 20.00 42.50
CA SER A 261 -25.73 20.24 42.52
C SER A 261 -25.14 20.58 41.15
N LEU A 262 -23.87 21.01 41.10
CA LEU A 262 -23.20 21.29 39.82
C LEU A 262 -22.98 20.01 38.99
N SER A 263 -22.81 18.85 39.64
CA SER A 263 -22.78 17.53 38.99
C SER A 263 -24.03 17.20 38.18
N GLU A 264 -25.14 17.88 38.44
CA GLU A 264 -26.47 17.60 37.88
C GLU A 264 -26.90 18.63 36.84
N VAL A 265 -26.01 19.55 36.44
CA VAL A 265 -26.26 20.45 35.31
C VAL A 265 -26.61 19.63 34.06
N GLN A 266 -27.78 19.92 33.49
CA GLN A 266 -28.25 19.40 32.21
C GLN A 266 -28.71 20.58 31.33
N GLY A 267 -28.86 20.34 30.03
CA GLY A 267 -29.31 21.32 29.04
C GLY A 267 -28.31 22.47 28.81
N MET A 268 -28.61 23.35 27.85
CA MET A 268 -27.75 24.50 27.52
C MET A 268 -27.79 25.57 28.64
N SER A 269 -27.18 25.28 29.78
CA SER A 269 -27.16 26.19 30.94
C SER A 269 -26.28 27.41 30.69
N GLU A 270 -26.61 28.53 31.34
CA GLU A 270 -25.78 29.73 31.41
C GLU A 270 -25.43 30.06 32.87
N PHE A 271 -24.26 30.66 33.09
CA PHE A 271 -23.73 31.06 34.39
C PHE A 271 -23.39 32.54 34.35
N ILE A 272 -23.77 33.26 35.39
CA ILE A 272 -23.52 34.70 35.45
C ILE A 272 -22.08 34.94 35.91
N LEU A 273 -21.27 35.50 35.02
CA LEU A 273 -19.99 36.15 35.32
C LEU A 273 -20.25 37.65 35.52
N LEU A 274 -20.27 38.11 36.77
CA LEU A 274 -20.54 39.52 37.09
C LEU A 274 -19.35 40.43 36.69
N GLY A 275 -19.45 41.06 35.51
CA GLY A 275 -18.56 42.12 35.04
C GLY A 275 -18.95 43.53 35.55
N SER A 276 -18.04 44.50 35.48
CA SER A 276 -18.24 45.83 36.07
C SER A 276 -18.96 46.83 35.15
N THR A 277 -19.92 47.58 35.72
CA THR A 277 -20.40 48.84 35.13
C THR A 277 -19.57 49.99 35.68
N GLY A 278 -18.75 50.63 34.84
CA GLY A 278 -17.69 51.53 35.28
C GLY A 278 -18.14 52.77 36.07
N SER A 279 -17.31 53.17 37.04
CA SER A 279 -17.34 54.47 37.73
C SER A 279 -15.94 54.81 38.27
N SER A 280 -15.67 56.09 38.46
CA SER A 280 -14.34 56.65 38.75
C SER A 280 -14.05 56.85 40.26
N ASP A 281 -14.49 55.92 41.12
CA ASP A 281 -14.31 56.00 42.59
C ASP A 281 -13.41 54.84 43.10
N PRO A 282 -12.17 55.13 43.58
CA PRO A 282 -11.24 54.09 44.02
C PRO A 282 -11.57 53.37 45.34
N ALA A 283 -12.61 53.79 46.08
CA ALA A 283 -12.86 53.30 47.44
C ALA A 283 -14.11 52.41 47.60
N LEU A 284 -14.96 52.28 46.58
CA LEU A 284 -16.34 51.78 46.73
C LEU A 284 -16.83 50.79 45.64
N ALA A 285 -16.02 49.81 45.23
CA ALA A 285 -16.51 48.74 44.33
C ALA A 285 -15.81 47.36 44.47
N PRO A 286 -16.38 46.43 45.26
CA PRO A 286 -16.18 44.99 45.10
C PRO A 286 -17.35 44.38 44.28
N SER A 287 -17.13 43.42 43.39
CA SER A 287 -15.87 42.95 42.82
C SER A 287 -15.29 44.04 41.90
N GLY A 288 -14.10 44.57 42.16
CA GLY A 288 -13.00 43.86 42.81
C GLY A 288 -12.50 42.79 41.86
N THR A 289 -11.91 43.26 40.77
CA THR A 289 -10.74 42.60 40.23
C THR A 289 -9.55 43.25 40.96
N ASP A 290 -8.52 42.49 41.36
CA ASP A 290 -7.22 42.85 40.81
C ASP A 290 -7.33 42.46 39.33
N GLU A 291 -6.93 43.36 38.43
CA GLU A 291 -7.44 43.52 37.03
C GLU A 291 -7.11 42.37 36.07
N SER A 292 -6.83 41.20 36.62
CA SER A 292 -7.05 39.94 35.99
C SER A 292 -8.53 39.77 35.59
N GLY A 293 -9.41 39.21 36.44
CA GLY A 293 -10.73 38.74 35.96
C GLY A 293 -10.60 37.82 34.74
N LYS A 294 -9.45 37.13 34.64
CA LYS A 294 -8.90 36.57 33.42
C LYS A 294 -9.54 35.22 33.15
N VAL A 295 -10.51 35.24 32.25
CA VAL A 295 -10.94 34.03 31.57
C VAL A 295 -9.81 33.63 30.63
N ILE A 296 -9.34 32.38 30.74
CA ILE A 296 -8.33 31.86 29.81
C ILE A 296 -9.07 31.39 28.57
N THR A 297 -8.75 31.97 27.41
CA THR A 297 -9.27 31.46 26.14
C THR A 297 -8.54 30.16 25.82
N ILE A 298 -9.20 29.02 25.84
CA ILE A 298 -8.57 27.73 25.53
C ILE A 298 -8.79 27.30 24.06
N GLY A 299 -9.81 27.84 23.42
CA GLY A 299 -10.13 27.58 22.03
C GLY A 299 -10.89 28.73 21.37
N ILE A 300 -10.58 28.99 20.11
CA ILE A 300 -11.32 29.90 19.23
C ILE A 300 -11.53 29.14 17.93
N TYR A 301 -12.78 28.96 17.53
CA TYR A 301 -13.16 28.22 16.33
C TYR A 301 -14.03 29.10 15.46
N ALA A 302 -13.89 29.00 14.14
CA ALA A 302 -14.91 29.50 13.23
C ALA A 302 -16.20 28.73 13.53
N SER A 303 -17.34 29.41 13.65
CA SER A 303 -18.53 28.81 14.26
C SER A 303 -18.90 27.48 13.60
N GLN A 304 -19.02 27.45 12.27
CA GLN A 304 -19.30 26.23 11.49
C GLN A 304 -18.23 25.14 11.59
N SER A 305 -16.94 25.46 11.78
CA SER A 305 -15.90 24.42 11.88
C SER A 305 -15.97 23.64 13.19
N TYR A 306 -16.66 24.17 14.20
CA TYR A 306 -16.75 23.59 15.53
C TYR A 306 -17.33 22.17 15.54
N VAL A 307 -18.35 21.90 14.73
CA VAL A 307 -18.96 20.55 14.61
C VAL A 307 -18.07 19.50 13.96
N TYR A 308 -16.90 19.89 13.46
CA TYR A 308 -15.92 18.97 12.89
C TYR A 308 -14.79 18.61 13.88
N THR A 309 -14.91 19.00 15.16
CA THR A 309 -13.89 18.81 16.22
C THR A 309 -14.21 17.72 17.26
N LYS A 310 -15.25 16.90 17.05
CA LYS A 310 -15.75 15.94 18.06
C LYS A 310 -14.66 14.95 18.51
N ASN A 311 -14.28 15.00 19.78
CA ASN A 311 -13.11 14.30 20.29
C ASN A 311 -13.27 13.85 21.75
N ASN A 312 -12.47 12.86 22.17
CA ASN A 312 -12.43 12.33 23.53
C ASN A 312 -11.34 12.95 24.44
N GLY A 313 -10.67 14.01 23.99
CA GLY A 313 -9.52 14.61 24.68
C GLY A 313 -8.17 14.35 23.99
N THR A 314 -8.06 13.28 23.19
CA THR A 314 -6.80 12.91 22.52
C THR A 314 -6.97 12.67 21.02
N SER A 315 -8.16 12.22 20.58
CA SER A 315 -8.44 11.90 19.18
C SER A 315 -9.89 12.18 18.79
N LEU A 316 -10.11 12.38 17.50
CA LEU A 316 -11.46 12.46 16.91
C LEU A 316 -12.24 11.18 17.23
N SER A 317 -13.45 11.32 17.78
CA SER A 317 -14.21 10.20 18.31
C SER A 317 -15.73 10.47 18.32
N ASN A 318 -16.49 9.39 18.13
CA ASN A 318 -17.95 9.34 18.31
C ASN A 318 -18.36 8.51 19.53
N ALA A 319 -17.42 8.19 20.43
CA ALA A 319 -17.72 7.49 21.68
C ALA A 319 -18.62 8.33 22.61
N ALA A 320 -19.29 7.67 23.56
CA ALA A 320 -20.26 8.32 24.45
C ALA A 320 -19.67 9.39 25.41
N ASP A 321 -18.35 9.44 25.53
CA ASP A 321 -17.57 10.46 26.26
C ASP A 321 -17.06 11.61 25.37
N ALA A 322 -17.11 11.46 24.05
CA ALA A 322 -16.66 12.48 23.11
C ALA A 322 -17.52 13.75 23.15
N GLN A 323 -16.87 14.89 22.92
CA GLN A 323 -17.50 16.22 22.90
C GLN A 323 -16.94 17.04 21.75
N TYR A 324 -17.72 17.98 21.24
CA TYR A 324 -17.12 19.16 20.61
C TYR A 324 -16.43 19.97 21.71
N GLY A 325 -15.19 20.39 21.46
CA GLY A 325 -14.55 21.34 22.33
C GLY A 325 -13.85 20.82 23.58
N ASN A 326 -12.81 21.58 23.94
CA ASN A 326 -11.74 21.37 24.94
C ASN A 326 -10.38 21.93 24.46
N GLY A 327 -10.36 22.85 23.48
CA GLY A 327 -9.10 23.27 22.84
C GLY A 327 -8.44 22.17 21.98
N PHE A 328 -9.18 21.15 21.54
CA PHE A 328 -8.69 20.17 20.57
C PHE A 328 -8.52 20.81 19.19
N ALA A 329 -7.37 20.56 18.56
CA ALA A 329 -6.92 21.34 17.41
C ALA A 329 -6.97 20.58 16.06
N SER A 330 -7.65 19.43 16.01
CA SER A 330 -7.87 18.67 14.76
C SER A 330 -9.32 18.65 14.31
N PHE A 331 -9.55 18.52 13.01
CA PHE A 331 -10.83 18.70 12.33
C PHE A 331 -11.09 17.58 11.30
N ASN A 332 -12.36 17.18 11.15
CA ASN A 332 -12.81 16.23 10.13
C ASN A 332 -14.06 16.74 9.41
N VAL A 333 -13.86 17.57 8.39
CA VAL A 333 -14.89 18.22 7.58
C VAL A 333 -15.48 17.23 6.58
N THR A 334 -16.69 16.77 6.86
CA THR A 334 -17.44 15.78 6.06
C THR A 334 -18.58 16.36 5.23
N GLY A 335 -18.82 17.68 5.34
CA GLY A 335 -19.85 18.42 4.61
C GLY A 335 -19.45 19.88 4.39
N PRO A 336 -20.39 20.79 4.07
CA PRO A 336 -20.12 22.22 3.87
C PRO A 336 -19.64 22.92 5.14
N CYS A 337 -18.67 23.83 5.03
CA CYS A 337 -18.08 24.58 6.13
C CYS A 337 -17.52 25.92 5.63
N ASP A 338 -18.03 27.07 6.08
CA ASP A 338 -17.63 28.35 5.47
C ASP A 338 -16.15 28.73 5.73
N THR A 339 -15.65 28.46 6.93
CA THR A 339 -14.34 28.91 7.41
C THR A 339 -13.76 27.90 8.41
N LEU A 340 -12.44 27.74 8.46
CA LEU A 340 -11.74 26.93 9.46
C LEU A 340 -10.47 27.64 9.94
N TRP A 341 -10.35 27.82 11.26
CA TRP A 341 -9.14 28.32 11.92
C TRP A 341 -8.56 27.25 12.85
N ALA A 342 -7.28 26.94 12.67
CA ALA A 342 -6.56 25.91 13.40
C ALA A 342 -5.15 26.35 13.77
N GLY A 343 -4.60 25.85 14.86
CA GLY A 343 -3.21 26.09 15.26
C GLY A 343 -3.07 26.41 16.73
N ALA A 344 -1.84 26.40 17.23
CA ALA A 344 -1.54 26.73 18.63
C ALA A 344 -1.87 28.19 19.01
N ALA A 345 -2.13 29.05 18.02
CA ALA A 345 -2.69 30.39 18.20
C ALA A 345 -4.21 30.38 18.45
N PHE A 346 -4.93 29.33 18.04
CA PHE A 346 -6.39 29.23 18.15
C PHE A 346 -6.86 28.17 19.14
N GLN A 347 -6.03 27.17 19.44
CA GLN A 347 -6.36 26.08 20.35
C GLN A 347 -5.15 25.71 21.21
N VAL A 348 -5.30 25.68 22.54
CA VAL A 348 -4.20 25.33 23.46
C VAL A 348 -3.77 23.86 23.39
N GLY A 349 -4.67 22.97 22.94
CA GLY A 349 -4.39 21.54 22.75
C GLY A 349 -3.79 21.20 21.39
N ALA A 350 -3.18 22.18 20.69
CA ALA A 350 -2.43 21.90 19.46
C ALA A 350 -1.12 21.17 19.79
N HIS A 351 -0.95 19.96 19.25
CA HIS A 351 0.25 19.16 19.48
C HIS A 351 1.50 19.82 18.87
N LEU A 352 2.58 19.85 19.65
CA LEU A 352 3.87 20.44 19.28
C LEU A 352 4.95 19.40 18.95
N ASP A 353 4.60 18.11 19.03
CA ASP A 353 5.47 16.97 18.73
C ASP A 353 5.30 16.54 17.27
N ALA A 354 6.40 16.46 16.53
CA ALA A 354 6.42 15.99 15.15
C ALA A 354 5.89 14.55 14.97
N ALA A 355 5.91 13.72 16.02
CA ALA A 355 5.32 12.37 16.01
C ALA A 355 3.78 12.36 16.05
N LEU A 356 3.15 13.47 16.46
CA LEU A 356 1.71 13.60 16.65
C LEU A 356 1.17 14.87 15.95
N PRO A 357 1.25 14.97 14.61
CA PRO A 357 0.77 16.13 13.87
C PRO A 357 -0.74 16.34 14.08
N ASN A 358 -1.14 17.61 14.17
CA ASN A 358 -2.55 17.98 14.16
C ASN A 358 -3.13 17.76 12.76
N THR A 359 -4.40 17.38 12.64
CA THR A 359 -4.99 16.99 11.35
C THR A 359 -6.19 17.85 10.97
N ILE A 360 -6.29 18.22 9.70
CA ILE A 360 -7.51 18.77 9.10
C ILE A 360 -7.86 17.88 7.92
N THR A 361 -8.86 17.02 8.08
CA THR A 361 -9.35 16.17 6.99
C THR A 361 -10.56 16.82 6.35
N VAL A 362 -10.53 17.04 5.04
CA VAL A 362 -11.70 17.41 4.22
C VAL A 362 -12.02 16.19 3.35
N GLY A 363 -13.09 15.48 3.71
CA GLY A 363 -13.50 14.27 2.99
C GLY A 363 -14.05 14.57 1.59
N ALA A 364 -14.29 13.54 0.77
CA ALA A 364 -14.78 13.71 -0.60
C ALA A 364 -16.16 14.40 -0.72
N GLY A 365 -16.99 14.33 0.34
CA GLY A 365 -18.24 15.10 0.47
C GLY A 365 -18.10 16.42 1.24
N GLY A 366 -16.90 16.73 1.75
CA GLY A 366 -16.61 17.95 2.49
C GLY A 366 -16.30 19.12 1.55
N SER A 367 -16.71 20.32 1.95
CA SER A 367 -16.30 21.54 1.27
C SER A 367 -16.01 22.67 2.25
N ILE A 368 -14.86 23.31 2.11
CA ILE A 368 -14.55 24.56 2.83
C ILE A 368 -14.69 25.71 1.84
N ALA A 369 -15.80 26.43 1.88
CA ALA A 369 -16.17 27.45 0.89
C ALA A 369 -17.28 28.36 1.43
N GLY A 370 -17.30 29.64 1.05
CA GLY A 370 -18.34 30.60 1.48
C GLY A 370 -17.93 31.56 2.60
N GLY A 371 -16.72 31.40 3.16
CA GLY A 371 -16.13 32.28 4.16
C GLY A 371 -14.63 32.53 3.93
N GLN A 372 -13.80 32.46 4.97
CA GLN A 372 -12.38 32.83 4.91
C GLN A 372 -11.46 31.66 4.47
N GLY A 373 -12.01 30.49 4.11
CA GLY A 373 -11.21 29.29 3.80
C GLY A 373 -10.51 28.71 5.02
N ILE A 374 -9.31 28.15 4.84
CA ILE A 374 -8.47 27.60 5.92
C ILE A 374 -7.41 28.60 6.36
N LEU A 375 -7.28 28.81 7.68
CA LEU A 375 -6.11 29.40 8.33
C LEU A 375 -5.49 28.38 9.29
N VAL A 376 -4.23 28.01 9.06
CA VAL A 376 -3.40 27.29 10.01
C VAL A 376 -2.37 28.25 10.59
N GLY A 377 -2.57 28.67 11.83
CA GLY A 377 -1.72 29.66 12.51
C GLY A 377 -0.30 29.17 12.78
N SER A 378 -0.16 27.92 13.23
CA SER A 378 1.10 27.36 13.73
C SER A 378 1.76 26.37 12.75
N ARG A 379 2.85 25.72 13.18
CA ARG A 379 3.46 24.57 12.50
C ARG A 379 2.84 23.26 13.03
N ASN A 380 3.28 22.12 12.49
CA ASN A 380 2.86 20.77 12.87
C ASN A 380 1.40 20.41 12.54
N TYR A 381 0.97 20.72 11.31
CA TYR A 381 -0.36 20.39 10.77
C TYR A 381 -0.29 19.58 9.49
N THR A 382 -1.17 18.59 9.37
CA THR A 382 -1.44 17.85 8.13
C THR A 382 -2.87 18.13 7.67
N VAL A 383 -3.00 18.89 6.58
CA VAL A 383 -4.26 19.11 5.87
C VAL A 383 -4.41 18.03 4.80
N THR A 384 -5.42 17.17 4.90
CA THR A 384 -5.73 16.15 3.89
C THR A 384 -7.03 16.53 3.18
N ASN A 385 -6.98 16.84 1.90
CA ASN A 385 -8.15 17.23 1.10
C ASN A 385 -8.50 16.15 0.05
N ALA A 386 -9.74 15.70 0.07
CA ALA A 386 -10.39 14.95 -1.00
C ALA A 386 -11.65 15.66 -1.55
N GLY A 387 -12.04 16.79 -0.95
CA GLY A 387 -13.21 17.58 -1.31
C GLY A 387 -12.84 18.90 -1.98
N LEU A 388 -13.62 19.95 -1.72
CA LEU A 388 -13.41 21.30 -2.26
C LEU A 388 -12.87 22.26 -1.18
N ILE A 389 -11.85 23.06 -1.48
CA ILE A 389 -11.41 24.18 -0.64
C ILE A 389 -11.31 25.47 -1.47
N THR A 390 -11.96 26.54 -1.00
CA THR A 390 -11.81 27.90 -1.51
C THR A 390 -12.16 28.91 -0.40
N ALA A 391 -12.27 30.19 -0.73
CA ALA A 391 -12.71 31.26 0.17
C ALA A 391 -13.54 32.30 -0.60
N ASN A 392 -14.04 33.31 0.09
CA ASN A 392 -14.62 34.49 -0.54
C ASN A 392 -13.51 35.46 -0.97
N ALA A 393 -13.75 36.18 -2.07
CA ALA A 393 -12.87 37.26 -2.50
C ALA A 393 -12.75 38.35 -1.43
N ASP A 394 -11.58 38.99 -1.39
CA ASP A 394 -11.27 40.19 -0.58
C ASP A 394 -11.55 40.06 0.93
N THR A 395 -11.69 38.81 1.41
CA THR A 395 -12.03 38.49 2.79
C THR A 395 -10.79 38.07 3.55
N LYS A 396 -10.36 38.87 4.54
CA LYS A 396 -9.23 38.54 5.42
C LYS A 396 -9.56 37.37 6.34
N LYS A 397 -8.58 36.50 6.59
CA LYS A 397 -8.63 35.44 7.61
C LYS A 397 -8.39 36.06 8.98
N PHE A 398 -9.19 35.74 10.00
CA PHE A 398 -9.03 36.10 11.43
C PHE A 398 -8.16 37.36 11.73
N ASN A 399 -8.55 38.52 11.20
CA ASN A 399 -7.81 39.80 11.35
C ASN A 399 -6.33 39.82 10.89
N VAL A 400 -5.87 38.81 10.16
CA VAL A 400 -4.52 38.73 9.58
C VAL A 400 -4.48 39.55 8.27
N ALA A 401 -3.86 40.72 8.29
CA ALA A 401 -3.67 41.54 7.10
C ALA A 401 -2.80 40.83 6.05
N GLY A 402 -3.11 41.01 4.76
CA GLY A 402 -2.43 40.35 3.65
C GLY A 402 -2.87 38.90 3.41
N SER A 403 -3.85 38.39 4.18
CA SER A 403 -4.43 37.06 4.00
C SER A 403 -5.71 37.04 3.14
N GLU A 404 -6.14 38.23 2.70
CA GLU A 404 -7.18 38.41 1.69
C GLU A 404 -6.85 37.62 0.43
N ASN A 405 -7.87 37.06 -0.20
CA ASN A 405 -7.74 36.26 -1.42
C ASN A 405 -6.83 35.02 -1.31
N ILE A 406 -6.72 34.38 -0.13
CA ILE A 406 -6.02 33.09 0.03
C ILE A 406 -7.00 31.97 0.41
N ALA A 407 -7.00 30.82 -0.27
CA ALA A 407 -7.85 29.68 0.13
C ALA A 407 -7.28 28.93 1.35
N VAL A 408 -6.06 28.42 1.28
CA VAL A 408 -5.34 27.76 2.40
C VAL A 408 -4.12 28.60 2.80
N LEU A 409 -4.01 29.02 4.06
CA LEU A 409 -2.83 29.71 4.59
C LEU A 409 -2.20 28.93 5.75
N PHE A 410 -0.97 28.46 5.57
CA PHE A 410 -0.06 28.05 6.63
C PHE A 410 0.77 29.26 7.10
N LYS A 411 0.32 29.95 8.15
CA LYS A 411 0.97 31.16 8.65
C LYS A 411 2.34 30.85 9.30
N GLY A 412 2.46 29.70 9.97
CA GLY A 412 3.74 29.15 10.41
C GLY A 412 4.32 29.75 11.70
N ASP A 413 3.46 30.36 12.52
CA ASP A 413 3.84 31.05 13.75
C ASP A 413 4.59 30.14 14.73
N THR A 414 5.61 30.73 15.37
CA THR A 414 6.33 30.11 16.48
C THR A 414 5.45 30.06 17.72
N HIS A 415 5.36 28.89 18.33
CA HIS A 415 4.66 28.75 19.61
C HIS A 415 5.60 29.09 20.79
N ALA A 416 5.02 29.45 21.94
CA ALA A 416 5.77 29.89 23.12
C ALA A 416 6.54 28.72 23.80
N ALA A 417 5.93 27.54 23.84
CA ALA A 417 6.65 26.30 24.12
C ALA A 417 7.33 25.80 22.83
N PRO A 418 8.55 25.23 22.91
CA PRO A 418 9.28 24.76 21.73
C PRO A 418 8.60 23.53 21.12
N TYR A 419 8.68 23.42 19.79
CA TYR A 419 8.32 22.19 19.08
C TYR A 419 9.35 21.08 19.38
N VAL A 420 8.87 19.84 19.46
CA VAL A 420 9.70 18.66 19.68
C VAL A 420 9.95 17.99 18.32
N GLY A 421 11.22 17.94 17.91
CA GLY A 421 11.64 17.46 16.60
C GLY A 421 11.49 18.50 15.47
N ALA A 422 11.83 18.09 14.25
CA ALA A 422 11.69 18.92 13.06
C ALA A 422 10.23 18.89 12.58
N VAL A 423 9.44 19.88 13.00
CA VAL A 423 8.04 20.03 12.57
C VAL A 423 7.93 20.74 11.23
N LYS A 424 7.01 20.25 10.39
CA LYS A 424 6.61 20.86 9.13
C LYS A 424 5.09 20.98 9.04
N ASN A 425 4.60 21.80 8.14
CA ASN A 425 3.21 21.75 7.70
C ASN A 425 3.11 20.84 6.46
N THR A 426 2.01 20.11 6.33
CA THR A 426 1.80 19.14 5.26
C THR A 426 0.42 19.37 4.64
N LEU A 427 0.34 19.39 3.31
CA LEU A 427 -0.90 19.39 2.54
C LEU A 427 -0.91 18.16 1.64
N ILE A 428 -1.91 17.29 1.79
CA ILE A 428 -2.15 16.12 0.94
C ILE A 428 -3.44 16.39 0.15
N ASN A 429 -3.31 16.82 -1.11
CA ASN A 429 -4.45 17.19 -1.95
C ASN A 429 -4.74 16.14 -3.03
N SER A 430 -5.89 15.48 -2.89
CA SER A 430 -6.54 14.64 -3.91
C SER A 430 -7.83 15.26 -4.46
N GLY A 431 -8.37 16.28 -3.78
CA GLY A 431 -9.55 17.04 -4.19
C GLY A 431 -9.21 18.29 -5.02
N VAL A 432 -10.03 19.33 -4.88
CA VAL A 432 -9.88 20.62 -5.57
C VAL A 432 -9.60 21.73 -4.56
N ILE A 433 -8.58 22.54 -4.82
CA ILE A 433 -8.30 23.78 -4.08
C ILE A 433 -8.29 24.93 -5.10
N THR A 434 -9.17 25.90 -4.95
CA THR A 434 -9.31 27.03 -5.88
C THR A 434 -9.09 28.35 -5.16
N ALA A 435 -8.22 29.18 -5.71
CA ALA A 435 -7.95 30.52 -5.23
C ALA A 435 -9.21 31.41 -5.33
N PRO A 436 -9.52 32.18 -4.29
CA PRO A 436 -10.62 33.14 -4.30
C PRO A 436 -10.27 34.43 -5.07
N GLY A 437 -11.29 35.12 -5.58
CA GLY A 437 -11.12 36.43 -6.22
C GLY A 437 -10.31 36.40 -7.52
N ALA A 438 -10.00 37.58 -8.05
CA ALA A 438 -9.39 37.72 -9.37
C ALA A 438 -7.88 37.45 -9.41
N ASN A 439 -7.15 37.68 -8.31
CA ASN A 439 -5.69 37.56 -8.21
C ASN A 439 -5.27 36.74 -6.97
N GLY A 440 -5.97 35.63 -6.70
CA GLY A 440 -5.87 34.90 -5.45
C GLY A 440 -4.78 33.83 -5.41
N THR A 441 -4.47 33.39 -4.19
CA THR A 441 -3.57 32.27 -3.92
C THR A 441 -4.32 31.05 -3.40
N ALA A 442 -4.14 29.88 -4.03
CA ALA A 442 -4.83 28.66 -3.58
C ALA A 442 -4.18 28.08 -2.32
N VAL A 443 -2.86 27.88 -2.34
CA VAL A 443 -2.09 27.44 -1.16
C VAL A 443 -0.98 28.44 -0.88
N ALA A 444 -0.99 29.02 0.32
CA ALA A 444 0.07 29.87 0.82
C ALA A 444 0.72 29.26 2.06
N ALA A 445 2.04 29.42 2.18
CA ALA A 445 2.75 29.31 3.45
C ALA A 445 3.59 30.57 3.67
N TRP A 446 3.65 31.10 4.88
CA TRP A 446 4.41 32.34 5.15
C TRP A 446 5.72 32.09 5.92
N ALA A 447 5.82 31.00 6.68
CA ALA A 447 7.04 30.63 7.39
C ALA A 447 7.09 29.13 7.73
N GLY A 448 8.30 28.58 7.68
CA GLY A 448 8.58 27.20 8.10
C GLY A 448 8.27 26.14 7.05
N ASP A 449 9.01 25.04 7.17
CA ASP A 449 9.02 23.93 6.21
C ASP A 449 7.59 23.42 5.93
N THR A 450 7.25 23.35 4.65
CA THR A 450 5.93 23.00 4.12
C THR A 450 6.08 21.92 3.04
N GLU A 451 5.41 20.79 3.23
CA GLU A 451 5.30 19.71 2.24
C GLU A 451 3.91 19.73 1.59
N ILE A 452 3.86 19.73 0.27
CA ILE A 452 2.63 19.69 -0.52
C ILE A 452 2.69 18.46 -1.41
N ILE A 453 1.75 17.53 -1.24
CA ILE A 453 1.61 16.30 -2.02
C ILE A 453 0.31 16.43 -2.80
N ASN A 454 0.39 16.54 -4.12
CA ASN A 454 -0.76 16.69 -5.00
C ASN A 454 -0.98 15.47 -5.90
N THR A 455 -2.23 14.99 -5.90
CA THR A 455 -2.83 14.11 -6.91
C THR A 455 -4.15 14.68 -7.46
N GLY A 456 -4.68 15.74 -6.84
CA GLY A 456 -5.89 16.46 -7.25
C GLY A 456 -5.60 17.72 -8.07
N THR A 457 -6.44 18.75 -7.92
CA THR A 457 -6.29 20.04 -8.60
C THR A 457 -6.01 21.18 -7.61
N ILE A 458 -5.04 22.04 -7.91
CA ILE A 458 -4.77 23.28 -7.17
C ILE A 458 -4.73 24.43 -8.19
N THR A 459 -5.59 25.45 -8.06
CA THR A 459 -5.80 26.49 -9.08
C THR A 459 -5.67 27.89 -8.50
N GLY A 460 -4.63 28.63 -8.90
CA GLY A 460 -4.51 30.08 -8.72
C GLY A 460 -5.43 30.87 -9.64
N THR A 461 -5.65 32.17 -9.37
CA THR A 461 -6.45 33.05 -10.24
C THR A 461 -5.67 34.30 -10.64
N GLY A 462 -5.82 34.74 -11.90
CA GLY A 462 -5.21 35.95 -12.45
C GLY A 462 -3.70 36.03 -12.23
N THR A 463 -3.22 37.11 -11.60
CA THR A 463 -1.79 37.30 -11.26
C THR A 463 -1.40 36.64 -9.94
N GLY A 464 -2.27 35.84 -9.32
CA GLY A 464 -2.01 35.10 -8.11
C GLY A 464 -1.23 33.81 -8.34
N TYR A 465 -1.27 32.92 -7.34
CA TYR A 465 -0.44 31.72 -7.29
C TYR A 465 -1.29 30.46 -7.02
N ALA A 466 -0.95 29.36 -7.66
CA ALA A 466 -1.45 28.06 -7.21
C ALA A 466 -0.80 27.67 -5.88
N ILE A 467 0.52 27.87 -5.77
CA ILE A 467 1.30 27.66 -4.55
C ILE A 467 2.26 28.83 -4.34
N LYS A 468 2.24 29.43 -3.14
CA LYS A 468 3.22 30.44 -2.71
C LYS A 468 3.73 30.16 -1.29
N THR A 469 4.96 29.69 -1.14
CA THR A 469 5.57 29.49 0.20
C THR A 469 6.62 30.56 0.51
N GLY A 470 7.00 30.66 1.79
CA GLY A 470 7.87 31.70 2.35
C GLY A 470 9.28 31.17 2.62
N PRO A 471 9.96 31.64 3.69
CA PRO A 471 11.21 31.03 4.14
C PRO A 471 10.96 29.67 4.81
N GLY A 472 11.54 28.60 4.26
CA GLY A 472 11.40 27.21 4.72
C GLY A 472 12.12 26.24 3.78
N ASN A 473 12.28 24.98 4.17
CA ASN A 473 12.69 23.92 3.25
C ASN A 473 11.45 23.23 2.67
N ASP A 474 10.89 23.81 1.62
CA ASP A 474 9.58 23.43 1.10
C ASP A 474 9.66 22.37 0.01
N THR A 475 8.72 21.42 0.00
CA THR A 475 8.69 20.31 -0.96
C THR A 475 7.33 20.21 -1.65
N VAL A 476 7.31 20.28 -2.98
CA VAL A 476 6.11 20.03 -3.79
C VAL A 476 6.25 18.70 -4.53
N THR A 477 5.44 17.71 -4.17
CA THR A 477 5.37 16.39 -4.79
C THR A 477 4.12 16.30 -5.66
N ILE A 478 4.29 16.01 -6.95
CA ILE A 478 3.17 15.82 -7.88
C ILE A 478 3.15 14.37 -8.36
N ASN A 479 2.18 13.62 -7.85
CA ASN A 479 1.99 12.19 -8.11
C ASN A 479 0.75 11.97 -9.02
N GLY A 480 0.59 12.84 -10.01
CA GLY A 480 -0.63 13.01 -10.80
C GLY A 480 -1.38 14.30 -10.44
N GLY A 481 -2.56 14.48 -11.02
CA GLY A 481 -3.33 15.71 -10.86
C GLY A 481 -2.75 16.89 -11.65
N ARG A 482 -3.18 18.11 -11.31
CA ARG A 482 -2.85 19.34 -12.03
C ARG A 482 -2.69 20.53 -11.09
N ILE A 483 -1.61 21.29 -11.26
CA ILE A 483 -1.47 22.62 -10.66
C ILE A 483 -1.71 23.65 -11.76
N ASP A 484 -2.61 24.60 -11.54
CA ASP A 484 -3.05 25.59 -12.53
C ASP A 484 -2.75 26.99 -12.00
N GLY A 485 -1.72 27.65 -12.54
CA GLY A 485 -1.21 28.93 -12.09
C GLY A 485 0.22 28.90 -11.54
N SER A 486 0.72 30.07 -11.13
CA SER A 486 2.12 30.29 -10.74
C SER A 486 2.53 29.50 -9.48
N ILE A 487 3.81 29.10 -9.42
CA ILE A 487 4.42 28.49 -8.24
C ILE A 487 5.66 29.29 -7.83
N ASP A 488 5.74 29.63 -6.55
CA ASP A 488 6.85 30.32 -5.90
C ASP A 488 7.09 29.67 -4.54
N LEU A 489 8.30 29.14 -4.30
CA LEU A 489 8.63 28.47 -3.04
C LEU A 489 9.50 29.31 -2.10
N GLY A 490 9.61 30.62 -2.34
CA GLY A 490 10.37 31.51 -1.47
C GLY A 490 11.85 31.14 -1.39
N ALA A 491 12.39 31.09 -0.16
CA ALA A 491 13.82 30.92 0.08
C ALA A 491 14.12 29.77 1.05
N GLY A 492 14.99 28.86 0.62
CA GLY A 492 15.46 27.71 1.41
C GLY A 492 15.94 26.59 0.50
N SER A 493 16.07 25.37 1.03
CA SER A 493 16.47 24.19 0.25
C SER A 493 15.25 23.50 -0.33
N ASN A 494 14.59 24.12 -1.31
CA ASN A 494 13.31 23.63 -1.81
C ASN A 494 13.45 22.50 -2.84
N ARG A 495 12.39 21.72 -2.98
CA ARG A 495 12.39 20.48 -3.78
C ARG A 495 11.09 20.29 -4.54
N PHE A 496 11.20 19.85 -5.78
CA PHE A 496 10.07 19.32 -6.53
C PHE A 496 10.26 17.82 -6.77
N ASN A 497 9.25 17.01 -6.48
CA ASN A 497 9.25 15.58 -6.77
C ASN A 497 8.18 15.28 -7.82
N PHE A 498 8.53 14.57 -8.89
CA PHE A 498 7.62 14.18 -9.96
C PHE A 498 7.57 12.66 -10.12
N THR A 499 6.36 12.09 -10.14
CA THR A 499 6.17 10.72 -10.63
C THR A 499 5.87 10.77 -12.12
N LEU A 500 6.77 10.24 -12.94
CA LEU A 500 6.66 10.21 -14.40
C LEU A 500 5.97 8.92 -14.84
N ASN A 501 4.86 9.07 -15.56
CA ASN A 501 4.10 8.00 -16.16
C ASN A 501 4.05 8.21 -17.68
N LYS A 502 4.35 7.15 -18.45
CA LYS A 502 4.46 7.18 -19.91
C LYS A 502 3.12 7.52 -20.57
N ASP A 503 2.03 6.97 -20.07
CA ASP A 503 0.67 7.15 -20.61
C ASP A 503 0.16 8.58 -20.40
N THR A 504 0.70 9.29 -19.41
CA THR A 504 0.39 10.71 -19.14
C THR A 504 1.54 11.66 -19.51
N ALA A 505 2.55 11.22 -20.26
CA ALA A 505 3.75 12.03 -20.53
C ALA A 505 3.47 13.31 -21.34
N ALA A 506 2.39 13.33 -22.12
CA ALA A 506 1.91 14.50 -22.85
C ALA A 506 1.08 15.48 -22.00
N SER A 507 0.72 15.12 -20.77
CA SER A 507 -0.12 15.93 -19.89
C SER A 507 0.74 16.76 -18.94
N ALA A 508 0.69 18.09 -19.10
CA ALA A 508 1.36 19.02 -18.20
C ALA A 508 0.85 18.89 -16.76
N LEU A 509 1.77 18.64 -15.83
CA LEU A 509 1.49 18.57 -14.39
C LEU A 509 1.28 19.96 -13.76
N ILE A 510 1.94 20.98 -14.29
CA ILE A 510 1.76 22.40 -13.96
C ILE A 510 1.36 23.13 -15.24
N VAL A 511 0.26 23.90 -15.21
CA VAL A 511 -0.29 24.63 -16.36
C VAL A 511 -0.53 26.11 -16.07
N ASN A 512 -0.75 26.89 -17.12
CA ASN A 512 -1.14 28.31 -17.10
C ASN A 512 -0.28 29.20 -16.17
N ALA A 513 0.92 28.75 -15.80
CA ALA A 513 1.71 29.42 -14.80
C ALA A 513 2.17 30.79 -15.30
N GLY A 514 1.93 31.84 -14.52
CA GLY A 514 2.36 33.19 -14.84
C GLY A 514 3.87 33.34 -14.66
N THR A 515 4.40 32.83 -13.54
CA THR A 515 5.84 32.66 -13.31
C THR A 515 6.08 31.32 -12.64
N VAL A 516 7.15 30.62 -13.04
CA VAL A 516 7.69 29.46 -12.31
C VAL A 516 9.18 29.69 -12.10
N THR A 517 9.59 29.81 -10.84
CA THR A 517 10.99 29.97 -10.44
C THR A 517 11.51 28.65 -9.88
N ILE A 518 12.49 28.04 -10.54
CA ILE A 518 13.03 26.71 -10.16
C ILE A 518 14.52 26.79 -9.74
N GLU A 519 15.07 27.99 -9.62
CA GLU A 519 16.48 28.20 -9.25
C GLU A 519 16.83 27.62 -7.87
N GLY A 520 18.01 26.98 -7.76
CA GLY A 520 18.50 26.37 -6.52
C GLY A 520 17.87 25.02 -6.13
N ASN A 521 16.81 24.58 -6.81
CA ASN A 521 16.00 23.45 -6.38
C ASN A 521 16.48 22.10 -6.93
N THR A 522 16.19 21.03 -6.19
CA THR A 522 16.37 19.65 -6.69
C THR A 522 15.07 19.13 -7.28
N LEU A 523 15.13 18.61 -8.52
CA LEU A 523 14.06 17.84 -9.14
C LEU A 523 14.27 16.35 -8.87
N ALA A 524 13.42 15.73 -8.06
CA ALA A 524 13.41 14.28 -7.92
C ALA A 524 12.50 13.66 -8.98
N VAL A 525 12.99 12.61 -9.63
CA VAL A 525 12.22 11.81 -10.58
C VAL A 525 11.96 10.44 -9.97
N ARG A 526 10.69 10.02 -10.01
CA ARG A 526 10.27 8.64 -9.79
C ARG A 526 9.61 8.10 -11.05
N VAL A 527 9.92 6.87 -11.44
CA VAL A 527 9.32 6.22 -12.62
C VAL A 527 8.12 5.38 -12.19
N SER A 528 6.99 5.55 -12.89
CA SER A 528 5.81 4.69 -12.76
C SER A 528 6.02 3.38 -13.56
N PRO A 529 5.61 2.19 -13.06
CA PRO A 529 5.73 0.90 -13.77
C PRO A 529 4.87 0.74 -15.05
N SER A 530 4.37 1.83 -15.61
CA SER A 530 3.48 1.91 -16.78
C SER A 530 4.27 1.84 -18.08
N GLY A 531 4.75 0.63 -18.41
CA GLY A 531 5.53 0.36 -19.62
C GLY A 531 6.94 0.93 -19.61
N ASN A 532 7.74 0.62 -20.64
CA ASN A 532 9.14 1.02 -20.70
C ASN A 532 9.32 2.49 -21.11
N ILE A 533 10.17 3.22 -20.38
CA ILE A 533 10.63 4.54 -20.81
C ILE A 533 11.72 4.36 -21.87
N ARG A 534 11.52 4.98 -23.03
CA ARG A 534 12.41 4.94 -24.19
C ARG A 534 13.39 6.11 -24.15
N ASN A 535 14.48 5.99 -24.90
CA ASN A 535 15.41 7.10 -25.08
C ASN A 535 14.72 8.30 -25.77
N ASN A 536 14.89 9.49 -25.22
CA ASN A 536 14.19 10.73 -25.61
C ASN A 536 12.66 10.74 -25.45
N ASP A 537 12.07 9.84 -24.65
CA ASP A 537 10.70 10.08 -24.15
C ASP A 537 10.68 11.43 -23.41
N ARG A 538 9.67 12.26 -23.70
CA ARG A 538 9.52 13.61 -23.16
C ARG A 538 8.30 13.65 -22.25
N PHE A 539 8.51 14.09 -21.01
CA PHE A 539 7.45 14.28 -20.02
C PHE A 539 7.25 15.78 -19.85
N LEU A 540 6.09 16.30 -20.23
CA LEU A 540 5.75 17.71 -20.08
C LEU A 540 5.44 18.00 -18.61
N ILE A 541 6.27 18.81 -17.96
CA ILE A 541 6.17 19.09 -16.53
C ILE A 541 5.48 20.44 -16.28
N VAL A 542 5.84 21.45 -17.07
CA VAL A 542 5.28 22.82 -16.97
C VAL A 542 4.82 23.28 -18.34
N GLN A 543 3.63 23.87 -18.41
CA GLN A 543 3.14 24.69 -19.51
C GLN A 543 2.74 26.06 -18.96
N ALA A 544 3.58 27.07 -19.18
CA ALA A 544 3.46 28.43 -18.66
C ALA A 544 2.82 29.40 -19.67
N THR A 545 2.37 30.56 -19.19
CA THR A 545 1.89 31.68 -20.01
C THR A 545 2.96 32.75 -20.25
N GLN A 546 4.08 32.69 -19.54
CA GLN A 546 5.27 33.53 -19.73
C GLN A 546 6.53 32.65 -19.78
N PRO A 547 7.64 33.15 -20.34
CA PRO A 547 8.91 32.44 -20.36
C PRO A 547 9.37 31.97 -18.97
N ILE A 548 9.62 30.67 -18.84
CA ILE A 548 10.14 30.04 -17.62
C ILE A 548 11.59 30.50 -17.38
N VAL A 549 11.90 30.93 -16.16
CA VAL A 549 13.19 31.51 -15.79
C VAL A 549 13.95 30.60 -14.82
N TYR A 550 15.15 30.17 -15.23
CA TYR A 550 16.19 29.68 -14.32
C TYR A 550 17.59 29.89 -14.92
N ALA A 551 18.54 30.36 -14.10
CA ALA A 551 19.88 30.77 -14.54
C ALA A 551 20.91 29.63 -14.68
N THR A 552 20.66 28.46 -14.08
CA THR A 552 21.57 27.30 -14.08
C THR A 552 20.81 26.00 -14.31
N PRO A 553 21.34 25.01 -15.06
CA PRO A 553 20.70 23.71 -15.27
C PRO A 553 20.18 23.09 -13.97
N LEU A 554 19.04 22.41 -14.04
CA LEU A 554 18.36 21.92 -12.84
C LEU A 554 19.10 20.70 -12.24
N SER A 555 19.18 20.65 -10.91
CA SER A 555 19.76 19.51 -10.21
C SER A 555 18.75 18.36 -10.21
N ILE A 556 18.95 17.35 -11.05
CA ILE A 556 18.02 16.22 -11.21
C ILE A 556 18.52 14.99 -10.44
N LEU A 557 17.74 14.54 -9.46
CA LEU A 557 17.93 13.26 -8.80
C LEU A 557 17.08 12.19 -9.52
N ASN A 558 17.76 11.28 -10.22
CA ASN A 558 17.14 10.17 -10.93
C ASN A 558 16.63 9.06 -9.99
N ASP A 559 15.70 8.24 -10.49
CA ASP A 559 15.15 7.11 -9.74
C ASP A 559 16.19 5.99 -9.59
N SER A 560 16.56 5.65 -8.36
CA SER A 560 17.52 4.57 -8.08
C SER A 560 16.99 3.18 -8.44
N GLN A 561 15.67 3.03 -8.60
CA GLN A 561 15.04 1.78 -9.04
C GLN A 561 15.06 1.61 -10.56
N ALA A 562 15.40 2.66 -11.33
CA ALA A 562 15.53 2.61 -12.79
C ALA A 562 16.92 3.09 -13.24
N PRO A 563 18.01 2.39 -12.85
CA PRO A 563 19.40 2.85 -13.04
C PRO A 563 19.86 2.95 -14.51
N MET A 564 19.08 2.43 -15.46
CA MET A 564 19.30 2.61 -16.90
C MET A 564 18.78 3.94 -17.44
N LEU A 565 18.05 4.71 -16.64
CA LEU A 565 17.45 5.98 -17.01
C LEU A 565 18.09 7.15 -16.25
N THR A 566 18.39 8.21 -17.00
CA THR A 566 18.70 9.52 -16.44
C THR A 566 17.84 10.57 -17.14
N PHE A 567 17.51 11.66 -16.46
CA PHE A 567 16.66 12.72 -16.99
C PHE A 567 17.43 14.03 -17.08
N ARG A 568 17.11 14.82 -18.11
CA ARG A 568 17.61 16.18 -18.32
C ARG A 568 16.44 17.14 -18.54
N ASP A 569 16.59 18.38 -18.08
CA ASP A 569 15.66 19.46 -18.36
C ASP A 569 15.81 19.97 -19.79
N VAL A 570 14.69 20.24 -20.47
CA VAL A 570 14.65 20.84 -21.81
C VAL A 570 13.48 21.82 -21.90
N GLN A 571 13.76 23.07 -22.22
CA GLN A 571 12.74 24.08 -22.53
C GLN A 571 12.32 24.05 -24.00
N SER A 572 11.09 24.47 -24.31
CA SER A 572 10.69 24.88 -25.65
C SER A 572 11.43 26.15 -26.11
N ALA A 573 11.39 26.44 -27.42
CA ALA A 573 12.09 27.60 -27.99
C ALA A 573 11.54 28.96 -27.51
N ASP A 574 10.25 29.02 -27.19
CA ASP A 574 9.57 30.17 -26.58
C ASP A 574 9.69 30.19 -25.03
N LYS A 575 10.30 29.15 -24.45
CA LYS A 575 10.42 28.90 -23.00
C LYS A 575 9.09 28.77 -22.25
N LEU A 576 7.98 28.53 -22.95
CA LEU A 576 6.68 28.33 -22.31
C LEU A 576 6.48 26.90 -21.79
N GLU A 577 7.26 25.93 -22.27
CA GLU A 577 7.16 24.53 -21.85
C GLU A 577 8.47 24.04 -21.24
N LEU A 578 8.38 23.30 -20.13
CA LEU A 578 9.51 22.58 -19.54
C LEU A 578 9.25 21.07 -19.57
N TYR A 579 10.19 20.35 -20.16
CA TYR A 579 10.17 18.90 -20.27
C TYR A 579 11.28 18.28 -19.41
N LEU A 580 10.98 17.14 -18.79
CA LEU A 580 12.01 16.16 -18.43
C LEU A 580 12.15 15.18 -19.60
N VAL A 581 13.36 15.06 -20.14
CA VAL A 581 13.65 14.18 -21.27
C VAL A 581 14.50 13.01 -20.81
N ALA A 582 13.98 11.81 -21.02
CA ALA A 582 14.66 10.58 -20.67
C ALA A 582 15.89 10.36 -21.55
N THR A 583 16.98 9.95 -20.93
CA THR A 583 18.23 9.50 -21.56
C THR A 583 18.45 8.08 -21.08
N ARG A 584 18.28 7.10 -21.97
CA ARG A 584 18.40 5.68 -21.64
C ARG A 584 19.76 5.15 -22.05
N ASP A 585 20.43 4.46 -21.14
CA ASP A 585 21.64 3.69 -21.44
C ASP A 585 21.28 2.51 -22.35
N ASN A 586 21.75 2.56 -23.59
CA ASN A 586 21.45 1.61 -24.66
C ASN A 586 22.40 0.39 -24.69
N SER A 587 23.15 0.17 -23.63
CA SER A 587 23.91 -1.08 -23.42
C SER A 587 23.86 -1.53 -21.96
N PHE A 588 22.85 -1.09 -21.20
CA PHE A 588 22.71 -1.40 -19.78
C PHE A 588 22.56 -2.90 -19.55
N TYR A 589 21.59 -3.54 -20.21
CA TYR A 589 21.39 -4.98 -20.06
C TYR A 589 22.55 -5.78 -20.67
N GLY A 590 23.09 -5.35 -21.82
CA GLY A 590 24.25 -5.98 -22.46
C GLY A 590 25.49 -6.03 -21.57
N ARG A 591 25.68 -5.05 -20.68
CA ARG A 591 26.82 -5.01 -19.74
C ARG A 591 26.53 -5.66 -18.38
N GLN A 592 25.29 -5.61 -17.88
CA GLN A 592 24.97 -5.94 -16.48
C GLN A 592 24.21 -7.28 -16.28
N SER A 593 23.58 -7.83 -17.31
CA SER A 593 22.68 -9.00 -17.17
C SER A 593 23.37 -10.36 -16.97
N GLY A 594 24.66 -10.47 -17.29
CA GLY A 594 25.34 -11.75 -17.44
C GLY A 594 25.03 -12.52 -18.74
N SER A 595 24.14 -12.01 -19.62
CA SER A 595 23.93 -12.52 -20.98
C SER A 595 24.03 -11.36 -22.00
N PRO A 596 25.24 -11.04 -22.50
CA PRO A 596 25.45 -9.86 -23.35
C PRO A 596 24.69 -9.89 -24.69
N SER A 597 24.46 -11.09 -25.25
CA SER A 597 23.72 -11.32 -26.48
C SER A 597 22.24 -10.95 -26.32
N LEU A 598 21.58 -11.50 -25.30
CA LEU A 598 20.19 -11.17 -24.96
C LEU A 598 20.06 -9.73 -24.50
N GLY A 599 20.97 -9.26 -23.63
CA GLY A 599 20.97 -7.90 -23.12
C GLY A 599 20.99 -6.86 -24.24
N ALA A 600 21.84 -7.05 -25.26
CA ALA A 600 21.86 -6.18 -26.44
C ALA A 600 20.54 -6.20 -27.23
N VAL A 601 19.82 -7.33 -27.30
CA VAL A 601 18.49 -7.38 -27.94
C VAL A 601 17.48 -6.58 -27.13
N LEU A 602 17.47 -6.71 -25.80
CA LEU A 602 16.56 -5.97 -24.90
C LEU A 602 16.86 -4.47 -24.90
N ASP A 603 18.14 -4.06 -24.91
CA ASP A 603 18.55 -2.65 -25.00
C ASP A 603 18.09 -2.01 -26.32
N ASN A 604 18.14 -2.75 -27.44
CA ASN A 604 17.60 -2.29 -28.72
C ASN A 604 16.06 -2.23 -28.72
N LEU A 605 15.39 -3.27 -28.21
CA LEU A 605 13.93 -3.31 -28.07
C LEU A 605 13.41 -2.18 -27.18
N ALA A 606 14.16 -1.76 -26.17
CA ALA A 606 13.78 -0.65 -25.30
C ALA A 606 13.66 0.70 -26.03
N GLY A 607 14.13 0.83 -27.27
CA GLY A 607 13.86 1.99 -28.13
C GLY A 607 12.55 1.92 -28.91
N THR A 608 12.03 0.72 -29.19
CA THR A 608 11.00 0.49 -30.22
C THR A 608 9.77 -0.30 -29.76
N ALA A 609 9.89 -1.10 -28.69
CA ALA A 609 8.86 -2.02 -28.21
C ALA A 609 7.53 -1.31 -27.91
N THR A 610 6.43 -1.95 -28.28
CA THR A 610 5.03 -1.53 -28.04
C THR A 610 4.23 -2.68 -27.45
N GLY A 611 3.08 -2.41 -26.84
CA GLY A 611 2.19 -3.47 -26.36
C GLY A 611 2.80 -4.30 -25.24
N ASP A 612 2.76 -5.63 -25.38
CA ASP A 612 3.18 -6.56 -24.33
C ASP A 612 4.70 -6.51 -24.06
N MET A 613 5.56 -6.47 -25.10
CA MET A 613 7.00 -6.30 -24.93
C MET A 613 7.37 -4.97 -24.23
N ALA A 614 6.59 -3.89 -24.45
CA ALA A 614 6.81 -2.63 -23.74
C ALA A 614 6.47 -2.73 -22.23
N TYR A 615 5.42 -3.49 -21.89
CA TYR A 615 5.06 -3.80 -20.50
C TYR A 615 6.11 -4.69 -19.82
N VAL A 616 6.56 -5.75 -20.51
CA VAL A 616 7.64 -6.64 -20.06
C VAL A 616 8.93 -5.87 -19.76
N LEU A 617 9.35 -4.98 -20.66
CA LEU A 617 10.55 -4.15 -20.46
C LEU A 617 10.36 -3.14 -19.31
N GLY A 618 9.17 -2.58 -19.11
CA GLY A 618 8.87 -1.73 -17.94
C GLY A 618 8.91 -2.51 -16.62
N ALA A 619 8.37 -3.74 -16.61
CA ALA A 619 8.45 -4.62 -15.46
C ALA A 619 9.90 -5.03 -15.15
N LEU A 620 10.71 -5.27 -16.18
CA LEU A 620 12.14 -5.57 -16.07
C LEU A 620 12.95 -4.37 -15.57
N ASP A 621 12.67 -3.17 -16.09
CA ASP A 621 13.24 -1.89 -15.61
C ASP A 621 13.05 -1.74 -14.10
N SER A 622 11.83 -2.00 -13.61
CA SER A 622 11.47 -1.90 -12.18
C SER A 622 11.75 -3.14 -11.34
N SER A 623 12.40 -4.18 -11.90
CA SER A 623 12.51 -5.49 -11.23
C SER A 623 13.51 -5.56 -10.07
N GLY A 624 14.35 -4.53 -9.91
CA GLY A 624 15.36 -4.42 -8.84
C GLY A 624 16.60 -5.31 -9.00
N ASP A 625 16.58 -6.29 -9.90
CA ASP A 625 17.72 -7.18 -10.20
C ASP A 625 17.84 -7.41 -11.72
N VAL A 626 18.99 -7.01 -12.28
CA VAL A 626 19.29 -7.14 -13.70
C VAL A 626 19.53 -8.60 -14.12
N GLY A 627 19.85 -9.48 -13.16
CA GLY A 627 19.95 -10.92 -13.38
C GLY A 627 18.62 -11.56 -13.85
N ASN A 628 17.47 -10.91 -13.60
CA ASN A 628 16.17 -11.35 -14.11
C ASN A 628 16.12 -11.42 -15.65
N VAL A 629 16.97 -10.69 -16.37
CA VAL A 629 17.15 -10.83 -17.84
C VAL A 629 17.36 -12.30 -18.22
N ARG A 630 18.16 -13.03 -17.44
CA ARG A 630 18.49 -14.43 -17.74
C ARG A 630 17.30 -15.39 -17.67
N LYS A 631 16.22 -15.02 -16.98
CA LYS A 631 14.97 -15.80 -16.95
C LYS A 631 14.22 -15.74 -18.30
N LEU A 632 14.56 -14.79 -19.17
CA LEU A 632 14.03 -14.71 -20.52
C LEU A 632 14.77 -15.65 -21.49
N GLU A 633 15.94 -16.17 -21.12
CA GLU A 633 16.69 -17.14 -21.92
C GLU A 633 15.99 -18.51 -21.98
N PRO A 634 16.23 -19.32 -23.03
CA PRO A 634 15.94 -20.75 -23.03
C PRO A 634 16.76 -21.52 -21.97
N SER A 635 16.26 -22.67 -21.52
CA SER A 635 17.01 -23.54 -20.61
C SER A 635 18.19 -24.21 -21.33
N VAL A 636 19.41 -23.89 -20.90
CA VAL A 636 20.68 -24.38 -21.46
C VAL A 636 21.47 -25.25 -20.47
N ASN A 637 20.76 -26.06 -19.68
CA ASN A 637 21.34 -26.84 -18.58
C ASN A 637 21.88 -28.23 -18.96
N GLN A 638 21.98 -28.58 -20.24
CA GLN A 638 22.37 -29.88 -20.78
C GLN A 638 21.42 -31.07 -20.47
N GLY A 639 20.37 -30.90 -19.67
CA GLY A 639 19.54 -32.02 -19.19
C GLY A 639 18.84 -32.80 -20.30
N THR A 640 18.25 -32.11 -21.28
CA THR A 640 17.59 -32.73 -22.44
C THR A 640 18.58 -33.48 -23.35
N ILE A 641 19.81 -32.98 -23.45
CA ILE A 641 20.87 -33.56 -24.28
C ILE A 641 21.43 -34.83 -23.59
N GLN A 642 21.78 -34.72 -22.30
CA GLN A 642 22.33 -35.83 -21.52
C GLN A 642 21.31 -36.96 -21.31
N THR A 643 20.01 -36.67 -21.19
CA THR A 643 18.96 -37.71 -21.18
C THR A 643 18.77 -38.37 -22.53
N SER A 644 18.85 -37.63 -23.64
CA SER A 644 18.74 -38.19 -24.99
C SER A 644 19.93 -39.12 -25.32
N PHE A 645 21.17 -38.67 -25.05
CA PHE A 645 22.36 -39.53 -25.17
C PHE A 645 22.34 -40.68 -24.16
N GLY A 646 21.93 -40.44 -22.91
CA GLY A 646 21.80 -41.46 -21.88
C GLY A 646 20.79 -42.56 -22.24
N THR A 647 19.65 -42.20 -22.84
CA THR A 647 18.61 -43.13 -23.27
C THR A 647 19.12 -44.12 -24.30
N VAL A 648 19.76 -43.62 -25.37
CA VAL A 648 20.36 -44.47 -26.41
C VAL A 648 21.61 -45.21 -25.89
N GLY A 649 22.31 -44.63 -24.91
CA GLY A 649 23.38 -45.29 -24.18
C GLY A 649 22.91 -46.53 -23.42
N GLN A 650 21.84 -46.41 -22.63
CA GLN A 650 21.23 -47.56 -21.91
C GLN A 650 20.65 -48.60 -22.86
N TYR A 651 20.02 -48.17 -23.96
CA TYR A 651 19.55 -49.08 -25.00
C TYR A 651 20.69 -49.80 -25.74
N THR A 652 21.83 -49.14 -25.97
CA THR A 652 23.03 -49.79 -26.51
C THR A 652 23.66 -50.76 -25.50
N ASN A 653 23.76 -50.36 -24.23
CA ASN A 653 24.23 -51.23 -23.14
C ASN A 653 23.35 -52.47 -22.99
N THR A 654 22.04 -52.35 -23.19
CA THR A 654 21.10 -53.48 -23.21
C THR A 654 21.52 -54.54 -24.23
N VAL A 655 21.83 -54.10 -25.46
CA VAL A 655 22.26 -54.98 -26.56
C VAL A 655 23.61 -55.63 -26.26
N ILE A 656 24.62 -54.85 -25.84
CA ILE A 656 25.95 -55.37 -25.50
C ILE A 656 25.90 -56.41 -24.37
N ASN A 657 25.05 -56.18 -23.36
CA ASN A 657 24.93 -57.11 -22.24
C ASN A 657 24.22 -58.41 -22.62
N ARG A 658 23.28 -58.40 -23.57
CA ARG A 658 22.68 -59.63 -24.09
C ARG A 658 23.68 -60.46 -24.90
N ILE A 659 24.54 -59.82 -25.69
CA ILE A 659 25.61 -60.49 -26.43
C ILE A 659 26.51 -61.24 -25.44
N GLY A 660 26.90 -60.59 -24.33
CA GLY A 660 27.65 -61.25 -23.26
C GLY A 660 26.94 -62.46 -22.63
N GLN A 661 25.60 -62.46 -22.53
CA GLN A 661 24.84 -63.63 -22.09
C GLN A 661 24.86 -64.77 -23.12
N ALA A 662 24.60 -64.46 -24.40
CA ALA A 662 24.56 -65.46 -25.47
C ALA A 662 25.92 -66.15 -25.68
N LEU A 663 27.01 -65.40 -25.57
CA LEU A 663 28.37 -65.96 -25.58
C LEU A 663 28.64 -66.81 -24.33
N ALA A 664 28.28 -66.32 -23.14
CA ALA A 664 28.45 -67.08 -21.90
C ALA A 664 27.66 -68.40 -21.88
N ALA A 665 26.54 -68.50 -22.60
CA ALA A 665 25.81 -69.76 -22.76
C ALA A 665 26.63 -70.82 -23.55
N ARG A 666 27.46 -70.38 -24.51
CA ARG A 666 28.23 -71.28 -25.41
C ARG A 666 29.60 -71.69 -24.87
N THR A 667 30.32 -70.79 -24.18
CA THR A 667 31.78 -70.93 -23.89
C THR A 667 32.20 -72.15 -23.05
N GLU A 668 31.31 -72.84 -22.34
CA GLU A 668 31.68 -74.01 -21.49
C GLU A 668 30.83 -75.27 -21.69
N GLY A 669 30.08 -75.39 -22.80
CA GLY A 669 29.52 -76.68 -23.25
C GLY A 669 28.74 -77.47 -22.18
N ILE A 670 28.10 -76.78 -21.22
CA ILE A 670 27.42 -77.44 -20.11
C ILE A 670 26.16 -78.06 -20.69
N GLY A 671 26.15 -79.40 -20.84
CA GLY A 671 25.03 -80.20 -21.36
C GLY A 671 23.80 -80.14 -20.44
N LEU A 672 23.18 -78.97 -20.39
CA LEU A 672 21.95 -78.67 -19.66
C LEU A 672 20.75 -78.66 -20.61
N THR A 673 20.97 -78.39 -21.90
CA THR A 673 20.03 -78.69 -22.97
C THR A 673 20.17 -80.17 -23.33
N GLY A 674 19.09 -80.95 -23.17
CA GLY A 674 19.12 -82.41 -23.33
C GLY A 674 19.12 -82.88 -24.79
N ILE A 675 20.04 -82.37 -25.63
CA ILE A 675 20.15 -82.72 -27.04
C ILE A 675 21.46 -83.48 -27.27
N SER A 676 21.34 -84.77 -27.59
CA SER A 676 22.45 -85.69 -27.86
C SER A 676 22.31 -86.31 -29.25
N THR A 677 22.45 -85.48 -30.29
CA THR A 677 22.67 -85.88 -31.69
C THR A 677 23.51 -84.81 -32.37
N GLY A 678 24.37 -85.20 -33.32
CA GLY A 678 25.12 -84.24 -34.14
C GLY A 678 24.21 -83.45 -35.09
N ASP A 679 24.75 -82.32 -35.55
CA ASP A 679 24.15 -81.24 -36.34
C ASP A 679 23.24 -80.23 -35.59
N GLU A 680 23.61 -78.95 -35.80
CA GLU A 680 23.07 -77.66 -35.30
C GLU A 680 22.89 -77.45 -33.78
N ALA A 681 23.67 -76.49 -33.26
CA ALA A 681 23.45 -75.88 -31.94
C ALA A 681 22.30 -74.85 -32.02
N ALA A 682 21.56 -74.68 -30.91
CA ALA A 682 20.38 -73.79 -30.81
C ALA A 682 20.65 -72.40 -31.44
N GLY A 683 19.99 -72.14 -32.57
CA GLY A 683 20.37 -71.05 -33.46
C GLY A 683 19.86 -69.68 -33.02
N ASN A 684 18.74 -69.61 -32.28
CA ASN A 684 17.95 -68.39 -32.14
C ASN A 684 17.68 -68.00 -30.68
N GLY A 685 17.57 -66.69 -30.42
CA GLY A 685 17.32 -66.17 -29.09
C GLY A 685 16.42 -64.94 -29.05
N GLY A 686 15.32 -65.04 -28.33
CA GLY A 686 14.42 -63.92 -28.00
C GLY A 686 14.72 -63.34 -26.62
N TRP A 687 14.55 -62.03 -26.44
CA TRP A 687 14.78 -61.37 -25.15
C TRP A 687 13.91 -60.14 -24.95
N ALA A 688 13.72 -59.79 -23.68
CA ALA A 688 13.12 -58.55 -23.23
C ALA A 688 13.94 -57.95 -22.07
N GLN A 689 14.00 -56.62 -22.00
CA GLN A 689 14.69 -55.89 -20.94
C GLN A 689 13.93 -54.64 -20.53
N GLY A 690 13.76 -54.45 -19.22
CA GLY A 690 13.40 -53.18 -18.60
C GLY A 690 14.65 -52.49 -18.04
N PHE A 691 14.79 -51.19 -18.29
CA PHE A 691 15.92 -50.38 -17.81
C PHE A 691 15.43 -49.05 -17.22
N GLY A 692 16.25 -48.46 -16.35
CA GLY A 692 16.01 -47.11 -15.85
C GLY A 692 17.27 -46.46 -15.31
N SER A 693 17.28 -45.14 -15.32
CA SER A 693 18.37 -44.32 -14.81
C SER A 693 17.86 -43.12 -14.02
N TYR A 694 18.64 -42.72 -13.02
CA TYR A 694 18.54 -41.43 -12.34
C TYR A 694 19.84 -40.66 -12.59
N LEU A 695 19.73 -39.44 -13.09
CA LEU A 695 20.83 -38.52 -13.36
C LEU A 695 20.68 -37.28 -12.48
N HIS A 696 21.79 -36.79 -11.95
CA HIS A 696 21.85 -35.52 -11.22
C HIS A 696 23.05 -34.71 -11.68
N GLN A 697 22.82 -33.44 -11.96
CA GLN A 697 23.82 -32.44 -12.31
C GLN A 697 23.64 -31.24 -11.37
N GLY A 698 24.67 -30.94 -10.58
CA GLY A 698 24.73 -29.71 -9.78
C GLY A 698 24.87 -28.45 -10.65
N ALA A 699 24.68 -27.29 -10.04
CA ALA A 699 24.85 -26.01 -10.71
C ALA A 699 26.28 -25.86 -11.26
N THR A 700 26.41 -25.46 -12.53
CA THR A 700 27.71 -25.32 -13.22
C THR A 700 27.72 -24.06 -14.07
N GLY A 701 28.68 -23.17 -13.82
CA GLY A 701 28.80 -21.88 -14.50
C GLY A 701 27.54 -21.03 -14.36
N THR A 702 26.78 -20.88 -15.44
CA THR A 702 25.55 -20.09 -15.54
C THR A 702 24.26 -20.92 -15.43
N SER A 703 24.37 -22.25 -15.27
CA SER A 703 23.27 -23.21 -15.18
C SER A 703 23.01 -23.62 -13.74
N ASP A 704 21.73 -23.60 -13.32
CA ASP A 704 21.28 -24.02 -11.98
C ASP A 704 21.26 -25.57 -11.80
N GLY A 705 21.63 -26.32 -12.83
CA GLY A 705 21.65 -27.79 -12.82
C GLY A 705 20.32 -28.44 -13.20
N TYR A 706 20.26 -29.77 -13.03
CA TYR A 706 19.05 -30.56 -13.29
C TYR A 706 19.05 -31.90 -12.56
N THR A 707 17.86 -32.46 -12.45
CA THR A 707 17.64 -33.88 -12.16
C THR A 707 16.89 -34.52 -13.32
N ALA A 708 17.18 -35.77 -13.63
CA ALA A 708 16.46 -36.48 -14.68
C ALA A 708 16.24 -37.96 -14.37
N ASN A 709 15.11 -38.47 -14.86
CA ASN A 709 14.73 -39.87 -14.77
C ASN A 709 14.51 -40.44 -16.17
N ILE A 710 15.12 -41.58 -16.46
CA ILE A 710 14.95 -42.37 -17.69
C ILE A 710 14.28 -43.68 -17.28
N ARG A 711 13.26 -44.12 -18.01
CA ARG A 711 12.63 -45.44 -17.84
C ARG A 711 12.27 -46.00 -19.21
N GLY A 712 12.63 -47.26 -19.47
CA GLY A 712 12.37 -47.84 -20.78
C GLY A 712 12.27 -49.35 -20.79
N VAL A 713 11.74 -49.85 -21.90
CA VAL A 713 11.62 -51.27 -22.23
C VAL A 713 12.15 -51.50 -23.64
N SER A 714 12.72 -52.67 -23.85
CA SER A 714 13.28 -53.08 -25.14
C SER A 714 13.13 -54.58 -25.34
N VAL A 715 13.00 -54.98 -26.60
CA VAL A 715 12.84 -56.37 -27.03
C VAL A 715 13.64 -56.60 -28.30
N GLY A 716 14.08 -57.83 -28.52
CA GLY A 716 14.76 -58.16 -29.75
C GLY A 716 15.01 -59.64 -29.97
N TYR A 717 15.78 -59.91 -31.01
CA TYR A 717 16.00 -61.24 -31.56
C TYR A 717 17.41 -61.35 -32.14
N ASP A 718 18.15 -62.41 -31.84
CA ASP A 718 19.38 -62.79 -32.56
C ASP A 718 19.29 -64.20 -33.11
N THR A 719 20.13 -64.42 -34.12
CA THR A 719 20.55 -65.73 -34.58
C THR A 719 22.08 -65.79 -34.68
N TYR A 720 22.65 -66.98 -34.57
CA TYR A 720 24.01 -67.22 -35.04
C TYR A 720 24.00 -67.28 -36.57
N LEU A 721 24.76 -66.41 -37.24
CA LEU A 721 24.96 -66.46 -38.70
C LEU A 721 26.09 -67.41 -39.10
N PHE A 722 27.07 -67.56 -38.21
CA PHE A 722 28.21 -68.47 -38.32
C PHE A 722 28.61 -68.91 -36.90
N ASP A 723 29.43 -69.96 -36.77
CA ASP A 723 29.88 -70.52 -35.47
C ASP A 723 30.42 -69.50 -34.46
N HIS A 724 30.89 -68.35 -34.93
CA HIS A 724 31.56 -67.32 -34.13
C HIS A 724 30.89 -65.94 -34.28
N VAL A 725 29.76 -65.85 -35.00
CA VAL A 725 29.11 -64.58 -35.36
C VAL A 725 27.62 -64.60 -35.00
N ILE A 726 27.26 -63.77 -34.04
CA ILE A 726 25.87 -63.46 -33.69
C ILE A 726 25.46 -62.21 -34.46
N ALA A 727 24.25 -62.18 -35.01
CA ALA A 727 23.62 -60.96 -35.51
C ALA A 727 22.18 -60.86 -35.03
N GLY A 728 21.70 -59.63 -34.81
CA GLY A 728 20.35 -59.40 -34.33
C GLY A 728 19.85 -57.98 -34.53
N PHE A 729 18.58 -57.80 -34.20
CA PHE A 729 17.90 -56.51 -34.20
C PHE A 729 17.07 -56.34 -32.93
N SER A 730 16.71 -55.10 -32.61
CA SER A 730 15.80 -54.81 -31.50
C SER A 730 15.01 -53.53 -31.73
N GLY A 731 13.95 -53.39 -30.94
CA GLY A 731 13.18 -52.16 -30.77
C GLY A 731 13.10 -51.79 -29.30
N GLY A 732 12.85 -50.52 -29.00
CA GLY A 732 12.70 -50.02 -27.64
C GLY A 732 11.86 -48.76 -27.55
N PHE A 733 11.29 -48.54 -26.36
CA PHE A 733 10.58 -47.33 -25.99
C PHE A 733 11.10 -46.86 -24.63
N ALA A 734 11.34 -45.57 -24.49
CA ALA A 734 11.74 -44.96 -23.23
C ALA A 734 11.03 -43.62 -23.01
N GLN A 735 10.79 -43.29 -21.74
CA GLN A 735 10.28 -42.02 -21.29
C GLN A 735 11.30 -41.33 -20.40
N ASN A 736 11.48 -40.05 -20.64
CA ASN A 736 12.44 -39.18 -19.97
C ASN A 736 11.71 -38.01 -19.33
N SER A 737 12.10 -37.65 -18.11
CA SER A 737 11.62 -36.48 -17.38
C SER A 737 12.81 -35.72 -16.84
N VAL A 738 13.02 -34.48 -17.30
CA VAL A 738 14.06 -33.55 -16.86
C VAL A 738 13.40 -32.42 -16.07
N THR A 739 13.87 -32.19 -14.84
CA THR A 739 13.39 -31.13 -13.94
C THR A 739 14.55 -30.27 -13.47
N THR A 740 14.37 -28.95 -13.52
CA THR A 740 15.39 -27.96 -13.10
C THR A 740 15.23 -27.59 -11.61
N GLN A 741 16.02 -26.63 -11.10
CA GLN A 741 15.79 -26.06 -9.77
C GLN A 741 14.42 -25.37 -9.68
N ASP A 742 13.95 -24.76 -10.76
CA ASP A 742 12.55 -24.35 -10.89
C ASP A 742 11.70 -25.55 -11.34
N VAL A 743 10.80 -25.99 -10.45
CA VAL A 743 9.91 -27.13 -10.67
C VAL A 743 8.87 -26.89 -11.78
N ASN A 744 8.60 -25.63 -12.14
CA ASN A 744 7.71 -25.27 -13.24
C ASN A 744 8.45 -25.29 -14.61
N THR A 745 9.79 -25.34 -14.59
CA THR A 745 10.62 -25.53 -15.78
C THR A 745 11.01 -27.01 -15.92
N ARG A 746 10.47 -27.67 -16.94
CA ARG A 746 10.51 -29.13 -17.14
C ARG A 746 10.62 -29.47 -18.61
N THR A 747 11.20 -30.62 -18.93
CA THR A 747 11.13 -31.21 -20.28
C THR A 747 10.90 -32.70 -20.17
N ASP A 748 9.84 -33.18 -20.81
CA ASP A 748 9.55 -34.60 -20.96
C ASP A 748 9.86 -35.04 -22.39
N ALA A 749 10.32 -36.28 -22.56
CA ALA A 749 10.56 -36.85 -23.89
C ALA A 749 10.15 -38.31 -23.99
N ASP A 750 9.45 -38.65 -25.08
CA ASP A 750 9.15 -40.02 -25.50
C ASP A 750 10.12 -40.43 -26.62
N SER A 751 10.87 -41.50 -26.41
CA SER A 751 11.94 -41.98 -27.29
C SER A 751 11.63 -43.35 -27.89
N TYR A 752 11.49 -43.40 -29.22
CA TYR A 752 11.27 -44.61 -30.01
C TYR A 752 12.57 -45.05 -30.66
N GLN A 753 13.04 -46.26 -30.35
CA GLN A 753 14.40 -46.71 -30.64
C GLN A 753 14.40 -48.00 -31.46
N GLY A 754 15.36 -48.14 -32.37
CA GLY A 754 15.64 -49.38 -33.07
C GLY A 754 17.14 -49.56 -33.28
N SER A 755 17.63 -50.81 -33.29
CA SER A 755 19.04 -51.10 -33.55
C SER A 755 19.27 -52.39 -34.32
N LEU A 756 20.41 -52.40 -35.02
CA LEU A 756 21.05 -53.57 -35.63
C LEU A 756 22.40 -53.79 -34.95
N TYR A 757 22.79 -55.04 -34.75
CA TYR A 757 24.03 -55.35 -34.05
C TYR A 757 24.55 -56.74 -34.37
N GLY A 758 25.82 -56.95 -34.06
CA GLY A 758 26.44 -58.25 -34.10
C GLY A 758 27.61 -58.37 -33.13
N SER A 759 28.06 -59.61 -32.96
CA SER A 759 29.23 -59.95 -32.16
C SER A 759 30.04 -61.00 -32.90
N LEU A 760 31.35 -60.77 -32.98
CA LEU A 760 32.34 -61.75 -33.39
C LEU A 760 33.10 -62.19 -32.14
N ALA A 761 32.98 -63.46 -31.75
CA ALA A 761 33.69 -64.03 -30.61
C ALA A 761 34.49 -65.25 -31.05
N ARG A 762 35.81 -65.19 -30.89
CA ARG A 762 36.74 -66.22 -31.36
C ARG A 762 37.86 -66.41 -30.35
N ASP A 763 38.06 -67.66 -29.93
CA ASP A 763 39.05 -68.04 -28.91
C ASP A 763 38.83 -67.22 -27.61
N ASP A 764 39.82 -66.42 -27.19
CA ASP A 764 39.71 -65.50 -26.03
C ASP A 764 39.34 -64.05 -26.42
N PHE A 765 39.11 -63.75 -27.70
CA PHE A 765 38.83 -62.40 -28.20
C PHE A 765 37.36 -62.21 -28.57
N TYR A 766 36.80 -61.03 -28.29
CA TYR A 766 35.50 -60.62 -28.83
C TYR A 766 35.52 -59.19 -29.40
N LEU A 767 34.63 -58.95 -30.36
CA LEU A 767 34.31 -57.65 -30.92
C LEU A 767 32.79 -57.52 -31.10
N ASN A 768 32.18 -56.53 -30.45
CA ASN A 768 30.77 -56.21 -30.51
C ASN A 768 30.55 -54.92 -31.32
N ALA A 769 29.49 -54.88 -32.12
CA ALA A 769 29.09 -53.71 -32.88
C ALA A 769 27.58 -53.46 -32.78
N VAL A 770 27.18 -52.20 -32.56
CA VAL A 770 25.77 -51.77 -32.50
C VAL A 770 25.59 -50.48 -33.30
N LEU A 771 24.56 -50.45 -34.14
CA LEU A 771 24.07 -49.28 -34.85
C LEU A 771 22.63 -49.03 -34.43
N SER A 772 22.34 -47.84 -33.91
CA SER A 772 21.03 -47.47 -33.36
C SER A 772 20.51 -46.18 -33.98
N PHE A 773 19.19 -46.12 -34.18
CA PHE A 773 18.44 -44.92 -34.53
C PHE A 773 17.35 -44.69 -33.47
N ALA A 774 17.10 -43.43 -33.14
CA ALA A 774 15.96 -43.05 -32.31
C ALA A 774 15.24 -41.82 -32.88
N TYR A 775 13.92 -41.82 -32.72
CA TYR A 775 13.09 -40.63 -32.86
C TYR A 775 12.57 -40.23 -31.48
N ASN A 776 12.79 -38.97 -31.13
CA ASN A 776 12.42 -38.40 -29.84
C ASN A 776 11.34 -37.33 -30.05
N ARG A 777 10.29 -37.35 -29.24
CA ARG A 777 9.30 -36.28 -29.15
C ARG A 777 9.44 -35.60 -27.79
N TYR A 778 9.67 -34.28 -27.79
CA TYR A 778 9.86 -33.47 -26.59
C TYR A 778 8.65 -32.58 -26.37
N ASN A 779 8.21 -32.48 -25.11
CA ASN A 779 7.28 -31.45 -24.66
C ASN A 779 7.96 -30.70 -23.50
N ALA A 780 8.15 -29.38 -23.64
CA ALA A 780 8.91 -28.56 -22.71
C ALA A 780 8.06 -27.40 -22.14
N SER A 781 8.27 -27.08 -20.87
CA SER A 781 7.76 -25.87 -20.21
C SER A 781 8.92 -25.06 -19.63
N ARG A 782 8.86 -23.74 -19.82
CA ARG A 782 9.82 -22.77 -19.32
C ARG A 782 9.08 -21.68 -18.57
N HIS A 783 9.32 -21.58 -17.27
CA HIS A 783 8.67 -20.62 -16.39
C HIS A 783 9.51 -19.33 -16.29
N ILE A 784 8.83 -18.19 -16.35
CA ILE A 784 9.42 -16.85 -16.47
C ILE A 784 8.78 -15.96 -15.41
N ALA A 785 9.48 -15.75 -14.30
CA ALA A 785 8.96 -15.00 -13.15
C ALA A 785 9.91 -13.91 -12.65
N PHE A 786 9.53 -12.64 -12.80
CA PHE A 786 10.23 -11.47 -12.25
C PHE A 786 9.30 -10.26 -12.12
N GLY A 787 9.40 -9.51 -11.01
CA GLY A 787 8.54 -8.36 -10.76
C GLY A 787 7.05 -8.73 -10.79
N VAL A 788 6.32 -8.17 -11.74
CA VAL A 788 4.89 -8.46 -12.01
C VAL A 788 4.66 -9.46 -13.15
N ILE A 789 5.73 -9.97 -13.78
CA ILE A 789 5.66 -11.00 -14.82
C ILE A 789 5.72 -12.38 -14.15
N ASP A 790 4.71 -13.20 -14.40
CA ASP A 790 4.66 -14.64 -14.11
C ASP A 790 3.99 -15.30 -15.34
N ARG A 791 4.77 -16.08 -16.09
CA ARG A 791 4.34 -16.70 -17.36
C ARG A 791 5.02 -18.05 -17.58
N THR A 792 4.38 -18.93 -18.33
CA THR A 792 4.98 -20.21 -18.74
C THR A 792 4.93 -20.35 -20.25
N ALA A 793 6.11 -20.36 -20.89
CA ALA A 793 6.28 -20.71 -22.28
C ALA A 793 6.27 -22.24 -22.45
N LYS A 794 5.67 -22.73 -23.53
CA LYS A 794 5.52 -24.17 -23.84
C LYS A 794 5.93 -24.47 -25.27
N GLY A 795 6.70 -25.54 -25.49
CA GLY A 795 7.12 -25.97 -26.82
C GLY A 795 7.05 -27.48 -27.00
N ASP A 796 6.48 -27.91 -28.13
CA ASP A 796 6.40 -29.31 -28.54
C ASP A 796 7.23 -29.50 -29.82
N TYR A 797 8.22 -30.40 -29.82
CA TYR A 797 9.17 -30.53 -30.93
C TYR A 797 9.71 -31.96 -31.11
N GLY A 798 10.25 -32.23 -32.30
CA GLY A 798 10.85 -33.50 -32.69
C GLY A 798 12.38 -33.50 -32.58
N GLY A 799 12.96 -34.70 -32.58
CA GLY A 799 14.39 -34.89 -32.76
C GLY A 799 14.75 -36.26 -33.29
N HIS A 800 15.86 -36.32 -34.03
CA HIS A 800 16.43 -37.53 -34.60
C HIS A 800 17.79 -37.80 -33.98
N GLN A 801 18.06 -39.06 -33.65
CA GLN A 801 19.31 -39.45 -33.02
C GLN A 801 19.90 -40.69 -33.68
N TYR A 802 21.20 -40.64 -33.96
CA TYR A 802 21.97 -41.71 -34.58
C TYR A 802 23.11 -42.09 -33.63
N SER A 803 23.36 -43.39 -33.47
CA SER A 803 24.41 -43.89 -32.58
C SER A 803 25.14 -45.08 -33.21
N GLY A 804 26.46 -45.08 -33.12
CA GLY A 804 27.33 -46.20 -33.46
C GLY A 804 28.21 -46.55 -32.28
N TYR A 805 28.31 -47.84 -31.97
CA TYR A 805 29.09 -48.35 -30.84
C TYR A 805 29.91 -49.57 -31.22
N LEU A 806 31.17 -49.60 -30.80
CA LEU A 806 32.07 -50.73 -30.91
C LEU A 806 32.68 -51.03 -29.53
N GLU A 807 32.81 -52.30 -29.15
CA GLU A 807 33.57 -52.73 -27.98
C GLU A 807 34.36 -54.00 -28.30
N GLY A 808 35.64 -54.04 -27.96
CA GLY A 808 36.46 -55.24 -28.06
C GLY A 808 37.18 -55.55 -26.76
N GLY A 809 37.44 -56.83 -26.49
CA GLY A 809 38.12 -57.28 -25.29
C GLY A 809 38.80 -58.64 -25.45
N TYR A 810 39.66 -58.98 -24.48
CA TYR A 810 40.43 -60.23 -24.47
C TYR A 810 40.34 -60.90 -23.09
N ASP A 811 39.94 -62.16 -23.03
CA ASP A 811 39.68 -62.91 -21.79
C ASP A 811 40.95 -63.59 -21.24
N PHE A 812 41.45 -63.12 -20.09
CA PHE A 812 42.51 -63.78 -19.34
C PHE A 812 41.91 -64.71 -18.28
N LYS A 813 41.93 -66.02 -18.55
CA LYS A 813 41.39 -67.08 -17.69
C LYS A 813 42.44 -67.56 -16.69
N SER A 814 42.20 -67.42 -15.39
CA SER A 814 43.12 -67.86 -14.33
C SER A 814 42.40 -68.15 -13.01
N GLY A 815 42.68 -69.31 -12.40
CA GLY A 815 42.17 -69.66 -11.06
C GLY A 815 40.64 -69.70 -10.92
N GLY A 816 39.90 -69.92 -12.01
CA GLY A 816 38.43 -69.85 -12.04
C GLY A 816 37.86 -68.44 -12.28
N PHE A 817 38.71 -67.42 -12.35
CA PHE A 817 38.33 -66.06 -12.75
C PHE A 817 38.61 -65.83 -14.23
N VAL A 818 37.81 -64.95 -14.85
CA VAL A 818 38.09 -64.38 -16.17
C VAL A 818 38.27 -62.87 -15.99
N LEU A 819 39.48 -62.37 -16.23
CA LEU A 819 39.78 -60.94 -16.27
C LEU A 819 39.81 -60.48 -17.72
N THR A 820 38.95 -59.54 -18.08
CA THR A 820 38.82 -59.06 -19.46
C THR A 820 39.10 -57.56 -19.52
N PRO A 821 40.33 -57.10 -19.86
CA PRO A 821 40.53 -55.75 -20.37
C PRO A 821 39.72 -55.55 -21.65
N LEU A 822 39.14 -54.36 -21.78
CA LEU A 822 38.30 -53.97 -22.91
C LEU A 822 38.54 -52.51 -23.31
N MET A 823 38.25 -52.22 -24.56
CA MET A 823 38.16 -50.87 -25.12
C MET A 823 36.83 -50.68 -25.83
N SER A 824 36.28 -49.47 -25.79
CA SER A 824 35.05 -49.12 -26.49
C SER A 824 35.14 -47.77 -27.19
N LEU A 825 34.31 -47.61 -28.22
CA LEU A 825 34.16 -46.44 -29.05
C LEU A 825 32.67 -46.16 -29.25
N GLN A 826 32.23 -44.94 -29.01
CA GLN A 826 30.85 -44.52 -29.18
C GLN A 826 30.79 -43.18 -29.90
N VAL A 827 30.04 -43.15 -31.00
CA VAL A 827 29.67 -41.92 -31.71
C VAL A 827 28.16 -41.73 -31.59
N MET A 828 27.70 -40.54 -31.24
CA MET A 828 26.29 -40.17 -31.37
C MET A 828 26.15 -38.80 -32.01
N ARG A 829 25.05 -38.62 -32.75
CA ARG A 829 24.56 -37.32 -33.22
C ARG A 829 23.09 -37.18 -32.86
N LEU A 830 22.74 -36.12 -32.15
CA LEU A 830 21.37 -35.70 -31.88
C LEU A 830 21.06 -34.47 -32.72
N GLN A 831 19.91 -34.45 -33.39
CA GLN A 831 19.39 -33.29 -34.12
C GLN A 831 18.01 -32.96 -33.56
N LEU A 832 17.82 -31.73 -33.07
CA LEU A 832 16.53 -31.25 -32.58
C LEU A 832 15.94 -30.29 -33.62
N ASP A 833 14.67 -30.47 -33.96
CA ASP A 833 13.97 -29.57 -34.87
C ASP A 833 13.76 -28.19 -34.23
N GLY A 834 13.75 -27.15 -35.06
CA GLY A 834 13.36 -25.80 -34.63
C GLY A 834 11.86 -25.73 -34.35
N TYR A 835 11.46 -24.90 -33.39
CA TYR A 835 10.07 -24.76 -32.95
C TYR A 835 9.76 -23.35 -32.46
N THR A 836 8.51 -23.06 -32.15
CA THR A 836 8.09 -21.78 -31.55
C THR A 836 7.30 -22.05 -30.29
N GLU A 837 7.69 -21.41 -29.19
CA GLU A 837 6.99 -21.52 -27.92
C GLU A 837 5.60 -20.85 -27.98
N THR A 838 4.71 -21.22 -27.06
CA THR A 838 3.39 -20.64 -26.87
C THR A 838 3.10 -20.39 -25.38
N GLY A 839 2.16 -19.50 -25.06
CA GLY A 839 1.69 -19.27 -23.69
C GLY A 839 2.32 -18.11 -22.91
N ALA A 840 3.46 -17.55 -23.35
CA ALA A 840 4.15 -16.45 -22.66
C ALA A 840 3.99 -15.05 -23.31
N GLY A 841 3.13 -14.90 -24.32
CA GLY A 841 2.95 -13.63 -25.04
C GLY A 841 4.17 -13.27 -25.88
N ASP A 842 4.61 -12.02 -25.83
CA ASP A 842 5.78 -11.54 -26.59
C ASP A 842 7.10 -12.21 -26.15
N LEU A 843 7.11 -12.88 -25.00
CA LEU A 843 8.24 -13.63 -24.44
C LEU A 843 8.37 -15.08 -24.94
N ASN A 844 7.46 -15.56 -25.79
CA ASN A 844 7.67 -16.84 -26.49
C ASN A 844 8.91 -16.73 -27.38
N LEU A 845 9.70 -17.80 -27.45
CA LEU A 845 10.87 -17.88 -28.31
C LEU A 845 10.61 -18.73 -29.56
N ILE A 846 11.09 -18.23 -30.70
CA ILE A 846 11.37 -19.01 -31.89
C ILE A 846 12.77 -19.60 -31.70
N MET A 847 12.87 -20.93 -31.67
CA MET A 847 14.12 -21.67 -31.49
C MET A 847 14.62 -22.20 -32.84
N ASP A 848 15.88 -21.95 -33.14
CA ASP A 848 16.51 -22.55 -34.32
C ASP A 848 16.76 -24.06 -34.15
N ARG A 849 16.92 -24.77 -35.28
CA ARG A 849 17.33 -26.18 -35.31
C ARG A 849 18.69 -26.36 -34.64
N GLN A 850 18.80 -27.30 -33.72
CA GLN A 850 20.03 -27.62 -32.99
C GLN A 850 20.61 -28.97 -33.41
N HIS A 851 21.90 -29.15 -33.21
CA HIS A 851 22.56 -30.46 -33.29
C HIS A 851 23.67 -30.56 -32.25
N TYR A 852 23.88 -31.76 -31.74
CA TYR A 852 24.87 -32.08 -30.71
C TYR A 852 25.57 -33.39 -31.05
N ASP A 853 26.89 -33.43 -30.89
CA ASP A 853 27.71 -34.61 -31.17
C ASP A 853 28.38 -35.15 -29.89
N LEU A 854 28.48 -36.48 -29.79
CA LEU A 854 29.21 -37.20 -28.75
C LEU A 854 30.28 -38.06 -29.42
N PHE A 855 31.54 -37.96 -28.99
CA PHE A 855 32.60 -38.85 -29.44
C PHE A 855 33.38 -39.42 -28.25
N ARG A 856 32.85 -40.50 -27.69
CA ARG A 856 33.31 -41.10 -26.42
C ARG A 856 34.16 -42.35 -26.67
N THR A 857 35.35 -42.42 -26.10
CA THR A 857 36.10 -43.67 -25.95
C THR A 857 35.96 -44.20 -24.52
N GLY A 858 36.19 -45.50 -24.37
CA GLY A 858 36.28 -46.15 -23.05
C GLY A 858 37.46 -47.10 -22.98
N LEU A 859 38.15 -47.12 -21.85
CA LEU A 859 39.13 -48.13 -21.46
C LEU A 859 38.69 -48.74 -20.14
N GLY A 860 38.66 -50.05 -20.03
CA GLY A 860 38.14 -50.69 -18.83
C GLY A 860 38.58 -52.13 -18.64
N THR A 861 38.10 -52.70 -17.54
CA THR A 861 38.26 -54.11 -17.18
C THR A 861 36.94 -54.64 -16.62
N LYS A 862 36.67 -55.92 -16.86
CA LYS A 862 35.67 -56.70 -16.12
C LYS A 862 36.30 -57.95 -15.53
N ILE A 863 35.78 -58.40 -14.41
CA ILE A 863 36.18 -59.63 -13.71
C ILE A 863 34.93 -60.47 -13.54
N VAL A 864 34.98 -61.72 -14.01
CA VAL A 864 33.88 -62.67 -13.99
C VAL A 864 34.30 -63.92 -13.22
N TYR A 865 33.39 -64.49 -12.41
CA TYR A 865 33.62 -65.74 -11.68
C TYR A 865 32.42 -66.70 -11.84
N PRO A 866 32.41 -67.60 -12.84
CA PRO A 866 31.28 -68.50 -13.09
C PRO A 866 31.17 -69.58 -12.00
N ILE A 867 29.97 -69.72 -11.41
CA ILE A 867 29.66 -70.68 -10.35
C ILE A 867 28.62 -71.68 -10.88
N LEU A 868 28.99 -72.96 -10.95
CA LEU A 868 28.06 -74.06 -11.26
C LEU A 868 27.50 -74.66 -9.96
N ARG A 869 26.17 -74.69 -9.81
CA ARG A 869 25.47 -75.32 -8.67
C ARG A 869 24.20 -76.00 -9.16
N LYS A 870 24.09 -77.32 -8.97
CA LYS A 870 22.86 -78.12 -9.15
C LYS A 870 21.98 -77.63 -10.32
N SER A 871 22.46 -77.79 -11.55
CA SER A 871 21.72 -77.43 -12.77
C SER A 871 21.48 -75.92 -13.01
N CYS A 872 22.15 -75.04 -12.27
CA CYS A 872 22.12 -73.60 -12.44
C CYS A 872 23.56 -73.05 -12.57
N ARG A 873 23.78 -72.12 -13.51
CA ARG A 873 25.03 -71.34 -13.62
C ARG A 873 24.76 -69.92 -13.14
N ILE A 874 25.49 -69.49 -12.12
CA ILE A 874 25.43 -68.14 -11.56
C ILE A 874 26.76 -67.46 -11.87
N THR A 875 26.72 -66.34 -12.58
CA THR A 875 27.91 -65.65 -13.09
C THR A 875 27.89 -64.20 -12.58
N PRO A 876 28.45 -63.94 -11.39
CA PRO A 876 28.79 -62.59 -10.95
C PRO A 876 29.90 -61.98 -11.82
N GLU A 877 29.74 -60.70 -12.13
CA GLU A 877 30.65 -59.87 -12.90
C GLU A 877 30.79 -58.50 -12.19
N LEU A 878 32.01 -57.99 -12.09
CA LEU A 878 32.33 -56.63 -11.65
C LEU A 878 33.09 -55.93 -12.76
N HIS A 879 32.77 -54.67 -13.06
CA HIS A 879 33.44 -53.92 -14.13
C HIS A 879 33.71 -52.47 -13.78
N ALA A 880 34.75 -51.94 -14.40
CA ALA A 880 35.15 -50.54 -14.31
C ALA A 880 35.55 -50.03 -15.71
N LYS A 881 35.09 -48.85 -16.09
CA LYS A 881 35.48 -48.17 -17.34
C LYS A 881 35.82 -46.71 -17.05
N TRP A 882 36.99 -46.26 -17.49
CA TRP A 882 37.26 -44.83 -17.68
C TRP A 882 36.73 -44.43 -19.06
N LEU A 883 35.97 -43.33 -19.11
CA LEU A 883 35.29 -42.86 -20.32
C LEU A 883 35.71 -41.42 -20.63
N TYR A 884 36.12 -41.14 -21.87
CA TYR A 884 36.54 -39.80 -22.29
C TYR A 884 35.78 -39.36 -23.55
N ASP A 885 35.12 -38.20 -23.49
CA ASP A 885 34.44 -37.55 -24.61
C ASP A 885 35.33 -36.49 -25.27
N PHE A 886 35.71 -36.75 -26.51
CA PHE A 886 36.52 -35.87 -27.35
C PHE A 886 35.72 -34.74 -28.00
N ALA A 887 34.41 -34.91 -28.18
CA ALA A 887 33.56 -33.84 -28.69
C ALA A 887 33.41 -32.76 -27.61
N GLY A 888 32.88 -33.14 -26.43
CA GLY A 888 32.74 -32.24 -25.30
C GLY A 888 31.92 -31.00 -25.65
N ASP A 889 30.83 -31.21 -26.38
CA ASP A 889 30.04 -30.18 -27.05
C ASP A 889 29.19 -29.38 -26.04
N ALA A 890 29.35 -28.07 -26.04
CA ALA A 890 28.67 -27.17 -25.12
C ALA A 890 27.28 -26.83 -25.66
N GLN A 891 26.26 -26.86 -24.82
CA GLN A 891 24.91 -26.50 -25.26
C GLN A 891 24.87 -25.03 -25.70
N GLN A 892 24.67 -24.80 -26.98
CA GLN A 892 24.39 -23.49 -27.54
C GLN A 892 23.04 -23.51 -28.25
N THR A 893 22.25 -22.46 -28.04
CA THR A 893 20.97 -22.27 -28.73
C THR A 893 20.86 -20.84 -29.24
N THR A 894 20.31 -20.71 -30.45
CA THR A 894 19.93 -19.41 -31.03
C THR A 894 18.42 -19.29 -30.94
N SER A 895 17.94 -18.16 -30.45
CA SER A 895 16.52 -17.89 -30.25
C SER A 895 16.16 -16.43 -30.54
N THR A 896 14.92 -16.19 -30.94
CA THR A 896 14.36 -14.85 -31.18
C THR A 896 13.01 -14.71 -30.47
N PHE A 897 12.70 -13.57 -29.86
CA PHE A 897 11.37 -13.33 -29.30
C PHE A 897 10.31 -13.21 -30.39
N THR A 898 9.12 -13.79 -30.16
CA THR A 898 7.96 -13.56 -31.03
C THR A 898 7.49 -12.10 -30.98
N GLY A 899 7.73 -11.39 -29.88
CA GLY A 899 7.53 -9.94 -29.76
C GLY A 899 8.50 -9.08 -30.57
N GLY A 900 9.42 -9.69 -31.32
CA GLY A 900 10.38 -9.02 -32.20
C GLY A 900 11.76 -8.82 -31.57
N GLY A 901 12.64 -8.14 -32.32
CA GLY A 901 14.06 -8.00 -31.99
C GLY A 901 14.95 -8.86 -32.88
N ALA A 902 16.26 -8.83 -32.63
CA ALA A 902 17.21 -9.70 -33.31
C ALA A 902 17.33 -11.06 -32.58
N SER A 903 17.90 -12.06 -33.26
CA SER A 903 18.25 -13.32 -32.64
C SER A 903 19.37 -13.13 -31.61
N PHE A 904 19.27 -13.83 -30.49
CA PHE A 904 20.31 -13.91 -29.46
C PHE A 904 20.74 -15.36 -29.27
N VAL A 905 21.94 -15.53 -28.70
CA VAL A 905 22.54 -16.84 -28.43
C VAL A 905 22.68 -17.02 -26.94
N SER A 906 22.09 -18.07 -26.39
CA SER A 906 22.30 -18.50 -25.00
C SER A 906 23.25 -19.69 -24.98
N LYS A 907 24.19 -19.66 -24.03
CA LYS A 907 25.26 -20.65 -23.87
C LYS A 907 25.17 -21.32 -22.51
N GLY A 908 25.13 -22.65 -22.52
CA GLY A 908 25.29 -23.49 -21.34
C GLY A 908 26.75 -23.64 -20.93
N SER A 909 26.97 -24.44 -19.89
CA SER A 909 28.32 -24.80 -19.41
C SER A 909 28.97 -25.86 -20.31
N ASP A 910 30.31 -25.80 -20.38
CA ASP A 910 31.13 -26.85 -21.00
C ASP A 910 30.99 -28.16 -20.20
N PRO A 911 30.60 -29.29 -20.82
CA PRO A 911 30.43 -30.55 -20.11
C PRO A 911 31.79 -31.18 -19.71
N PRO A 912 31.90 -31.78 -18.51
CA PRO A 912 33.11 -32.50 -18.12
C PRO A 912 33.39 -33.69 -19.03
N ARG A 913 34.56 -33.68 -19.69
CA ARG A 913 34.94 -34.66 -20.72
C ARG A 913 35.33 -36.04 -20.20
N SER A 914 35.69 -36.17 -18.92
CA SER A 914 36.18 -37.42 -18.32
C SER A 914 35.20 -37.96 -17.29
N SER A 915 34.95 -39.27 -17.33
CA SER A 915 34.02 -40.01 -16.46
C SER A 915 34.67 -41.28 -15.90
N GLY A 916 34.34 -41.61 -14.66
CA GLY A 916 34.48 -42.98 -14.14
C GLY A 916 33.14 -43.70 -14.19
N ASN A 917 33.13 -44.95 -14.64
CA ASN A 917 31.98 -45.85 -14.58
C ASN A 917 32.39 -47.11 -13.80
N LEU A 918 31.57 -47.51 -12.83
CA LEU A 918 31.75 -48.69 -11.98
C LEU A 918 30.43 -49.46 -11.93
N GLY A 919 30.47 -50.78 -12.09
CA GLY A 919 29.24 -51.57 -12.07
C GLY A 919 29.42 -53.00 -11.64
N ALA A 920 28.27 -53.63 -11.39
CA ALA A 920 28.15 -55.01 -10.95
C ALA A 920 26.97 -55.67 -11.65
N LYS A 921 27.16 -56.94 -12.02
CA LYS A 921 26.22 -57.71 -12.82
C LYS A 921 26.13 -59.14 -12.31
N LEU A 922 24.96 -59.73 -12.46
CA LEU A 922 24.68 -61.11 -12.11
C LEU A 922 23.88 -61.75 -13.24
N ILE A 923 24.42 -62.80 -13.86
CA ILE A 923 23.71 -63.62 -14.85
C ILE A 923 23.37 -64.96 -14.20
N VAL A 924 22.11 -65.39 -14.32
CA VAL A 924 21.62 -66.69 -13.85
C VAL A 924 21.06 -67.45 -15.05
N MET A 925 21.59 -68.64 -15.31
CA MET A 925 21.17 -69.52 -16.42
C MET A 925 20.64 -70.85 -15.88
N THR A 926 19.57 -71.34 -16.50
CA THR A 926 18.86 -72.58 -16.11
C THR A 926 18.85 -73.60 -17.24
N GLN A 927 18.54 -74.88 -16.94
CA GLN A 927 18.41 -75.94 -17.96
C GLN A 927 17.23 -75.75 -18.93
N ALA A 928 16.30 -74.84 -18.64
CA ALA A 928 15.08 -74.64 -19.42
C ALA A 928 15.25 -73.61 -20.55
N ASN A 929 16.48 -73.39 -21.02
CA ASN A 929 16.89 -72.36 -21.99
C ASN A 929 16.56 -70.91 -21.58
N TRP A 930 16.26 -70.66 -20.30
CA TRP A 930 16.03 -69.32 -19.76
C TRP A 930 17.29 -68.79 -19.07
N SER A 931 17.66 -67.56 -19.43
CA SER A 931 18.62 -66.75 -18.68
C SER A 931 17.99 -65.45 -18.18
N VAL A 932 18.43 -65.02 -17.00
CA VAL A 932 18.05 -63.74 -16.38
C VAL A 932 19.33 -62.99 -16.03
N SER A 933 19.41 -61.69 -16.30
CA SER A 933 20.50 -60.87 -15.78
C SER A 933 20.03 -59.61 -15.09
N LEU A 934 20.67 -59.27 -13.97
CA LEU A 934 20.53 -58.02 -13.25
C LEU A 934 21.84 -57.23 -13.36
N ASN A 935 21.78 -55.93 -13.59
CA ASN A 935 22.94 -55.04 -13.60
C ASN A 935 22.66 -53.74 -12.85
N TYR A 936 23.71 -53.18 -12.24
CA TYR A 936 23.74 -51.81 -11.75
C TYR A 936 25.08 -51.14 -12.11
N ASP A 937 25.01 -49.94 -12.70
CA ASP A 937 26.15 -49.08 -13.03
C ASP A 937 26.02 -47.70 -12.36
N PHE A 938 27.15 -47.20 -11.87
CA PHE A 938 27.33 -45.84 -11.38
C PHE A 938 28.34 -45.09 -12.27
N GLU A 939 27.92 -43.98 -12.89
CA GLU A 939 28.82 -43.08 -13.64
C GLU A 939 28.99 -41.77 -12.85
N ILE A 940 30.23 -41.30 -12.71
CA ILE A 940 30.59 -40.07 -11.98
C ILE A 940 31.51 -39.18 -12.82
N LYS A 941 31.27 -37.87 -12.72
CA LYS A 941 32.03 -36.75 -13.32
C LYS A 941 32.06 -35.59 -12.31
N PRO A 942 32.87 -34.53 -12.54
CA PRO A 942 32.69 -33.26 -11.84
C PRO A 942 31.22 -32.81 -11.86
N ASP A 943 30.68 -32.50 -10.67
CA ASP A 943 29.30 -32.03 -10.42
C ASP A 943 28.16 -32.91 -10.96
N PHE A 944 28.45 -34.14 -11.42
CA PHE A 944 27.47 -35.05 -12.01
C PHE A 944 27.64 -36.49 -11.54
N TYR A 945 26.52 -37.15 -11.26
CA TYR A 945 26.47 -38.58 -11.06
C TYR A 945 25.20 -39.18 -11.67
N SER A 946 25.27 -40.47 -12.02
CA SER A 946 24.09 -41.23 -12.43
C SER A 946 24.11 -42.66 -11.89
N HIS A 947 22.90 -43.13 -11.55
CA HIS A 947 22.61 -44.51 -11.19
C HIS A 947 21.83 -45.13 -12.34
N ASN A 948 22.28 -46.27 -12.86
CA ASN A 948 21.68 -46.94 -14.00
C ASN A 948 21.46 -48.41 -13.65
N GLY A 949 20.31 -48.97 -13.99
CA GLY A 949 20.01 -50.36 -13.68
C GLY A 949 19.03 -50.98 -14.66
N TRP A 950 19.14 -52.30 -14.85
CA TRP A 950 18.25 -53.04 -15.73
C TRP A 950 18.11 -54.50 -15.34
N ILE A 951 17.01 -55.09 -15.79
CA ILE A 951 16.73 -56.52 -15.72
C ILE A 951 16.43 -57.06 -17.12
N ASN A 952 17.12 -58.14 -17.49
CA ASN A 952 16.99 -58.82 -18.77
C ASN A 952 16.44 -60.23 -18.56
N VAL A 953 15.58 -60.69 -19.47
CA VAL A 953 15.16 -62.09 -19.57
C VAL A 953 15.30 -62.53 -21.03
N ARG A 954 15.93 -63.69 -21.24
CA ARG A 954 16.18 -64.29 -22.55
C ARG A 954 15.74 -65.75 -22.58
N TYR A 955 15.25 -66.19 -23.74
CA TYR A 955 14.90 -67.57 -24.05
C TYR A 955 15.55 -68.00 -25.36
N GLU A 956 16.18 -69.18 -25.37
CA GLU A 956 16.90 -69.75 -26.51
C GLU A 956 16.17 -70.99 -27.06
N PHE A 957 16.08 -71.13 -28.39
CA PHE A 957 15.28 -72.17 -29.06
C PHE A 957 15.79 -72.55 -30.45
#